data_AF-A0A815SG66-F1
#
_entry.id   AF-A0A815SG66-F1
#
_cell.length_a   1.000
_cell.length_b   1.000
_cell.length_c   1.000
_cell.angle_alpha   90.00
_cell.angle_beta   90.00
_cell.angle_gamma   90.00
#
_symmetry.space_group_name_H-M   'P 1'
#
loop_
_entity.id
_entity.type
_entity.pdbx_description
1 polymer ?
#
loop_
_entity_poly.entity_id
_entity_poly.type
_entity_poly.pdbx_seq_one_letter_code
_entity_poly.pdbx_strand_id
1 'polypeptide(L)'
;MVQAYDFALEKIGMDVYSYTIWNDYVTFLKSVEAVGPYAENQKIAAVRKVYQKGIMTPIVSVDLLWKDYCAFEMSVNPTLGKSIIESRSRDFLNVKRVTKELEILTRALDRNSPCVPPTTPQSTEEIKQLAAWRKLITWERSNRLKTEDALLVTRRVVLAYEQCLLCLGYYPDLWYEVCAYLEQTSRLYSERGDAHLAKRFLDEASTLYERATQTYMRSNMLIHFAYADFEEYRLNVDKARAIYNRLLSPDESNMKDPTLAYIQAMRFERRADGIKAARAVFKRAREDPRVNHQVYVAAALMEYYCTKDNNIAFNIFNLGLKKYGQNVDYILAYVDYMTHLNEDHNARVLFERVLSPDNAIPKQSQLPIWYEFLKFESQVGDLQSIKKVEKRRFNTYSELNDLEGRETLLIVDQYKFLNLLPCSTDELKLLGYKDTLSTNSSSITSSIANGSPAMNSTTLLEQAARDRRAHLSRPDIKHLMPYRPTRNPLPGSHPTPGGIFPLPETAMYLVNGLPPARNFEGPFVIIDKLMEYVANVVIPDNFEPVRISVQGEFIRDLDSNNSQQGRKTEHADSDDEDQNSQTNLNGRATMNIYQQRQQKRARLATAGEILMAIFEYMNVEDVWIIFFNMNSRFNSLVFDSRLRLTADVSKIDKSNFDSFCLSLISTNFSNIFTLILSNNYYRYSQIHSFLSRTNLTVFQSLHALTLIDINYNELTEVAKQIKQLPFVNYLHVNTHEIFRDKELSNVTHALLNESNIRVIVLYLHEKIQWIESEAITSCNAEVLSLDFINADRLALLLPNCPSLRSLTLTLDPRSSVPKTVDENLSSTLTLNTFAHITYLRLCFRPFDASALDRLLSSVPSVRRFSIETLVYNTDYIRSPFWTTLLQTQLPLLERIRLVVRGWFVLKSGTILSNEKFDDSSVVDSYRCDRYWLDRAYKRKFHCHVDFYSYTAVLQIR
;
A
#
# COMPACT_ATOMS: atom_id res chain seq x y z
N MET A 1 -52.10 18.31 -44.58
CA MET A 1 -50.73 18.85 -44.44
C MET A 1 -50.35 19.14 -42.99
N VAL A 2 -51.04 20.03 -42.24
CA VAL A 2 -50.76 20.37 -40.82
C VAL A 2 -50.39 19.14 -39.97
N GLN A 3 -51.28 18.15 -39.91
CA GLN A 3 -51.08 16.90 -39.15
C GLN A 3 -49.81 16.11 -39.54
N ALA A 4 -49.36 16.19 -40.80
CA ALA A 4 -48.16 15.51 -41.26
C ALA A 4 -46.89 16.23 -40.78
N TYR A 5 -46.89 17.57 -40.75
CA TYR A 5 -45.82 18.34 -40.12
C TYR A 5 -45.79 18.15 -38.60
N ASP A 6 -46.95 18.16 -37.92
CA ASP A 6 -47.02 17.89 -36.48
C ASP A 6 -46.49 16.48 -36.13
N PHE A 7 -46.85 15.46 -36.93
CA PHE A 7 -46.34 14.08 -36.78
C PHE A 7 -44.83 14.00 -37.03
N ALA A 8 -44.33 14.61 -38.10
CA ALA A 8 -42.89 14.68 -38.38
C ALA A 8 -42.13 15.39 -37.23
N LEU A 9 -42.68 16.48 -36.69
CA LEU A 9 -42.09 17.22 -35.57
C LEU A 9 -42.31 16.58 -34.19
N GLU A 10 -43.12 15.53 -34.07
CA GLU A 10 -43.12 14.65 -32.89
C GLU A 10 -42.05 13.56 -33.00
N LYS A 11 -41.83 12.99 -34.20
CA LYS A 11 -40.90 11.87 -34.41
C LYS A 11 -39.45 12.28 -34.66
N ILE A 12 -39.20 13.19 -35.61
CA ILE A 12 -37.85 13.59 -36.03
C ILE A 12 -37.54 15.08 -35.79
N GLY A 13 -38.50 15.89 -35.32
CA GLY A 13 -38.30 17.31 -35.00
C GLY A 13 -37.32 17.63 -33.86
N MET A 14 -36.81 16.61 -33.17
CA MET A 14 -35.71 16.75 -32.19
C MET A 14 -34.33 16.44 -32.79
N ASP A 15 -34.26 16.01 -34.05
CA ASP A 15 -32.99 15.76 -34.73
C ASP A 15 -32.23 17.05 -35.04
N VAL A 16 -30.90 16.95 -34.95
CA VAL A 16 -29.94 18.03 -35.16
C VAL A 16 -30.07 18.71 -36.53
N TYR A 17 -30.46 17.99 -37.58
CA TYR A 17 -30.62 18.54 -38.93
C TYR A 17 -32.09 18.81 -39.33
N SER A 18 -33.05 18.73 -38.39
CA SER A 18 -34.49 18.92 -38.67
C SER A 18 -34.95 20.33 -39.06
N TYR A 19 -34.02 21.31 -39.15
CA TYR A 19 -34.30 22.73 -39.42
C TYR A 19 -35.21 22.99 -40.63
N THR A 20 -35.03 22.25 -41.73
CA THR A 20 -35.87 22.40 -42.94
C THR A 20 -37.34 22.12 -42.63
N ILE A 21 -37.65 21.05 -41.89
CA ILE A 21 -39.01 20.67 -41.51
C ILE A 21 -39.68 21.78 -40.68
N TRP A 22 -38.93 22.43 -39.78
CA TRP A 22 -39.41 23.58 -39.01
C TRP A 22 -39.69 24.80 -39.91
N ASN A 23 -38.76 25.14 -40.80
CA ASN A 23 -38.91 26.27 -41.72
C ASN A 23 -40.07 26.08 -42.71
N ASP A 24 -40.21 24.87 -43.26
CA ASP A 24 -41.21 24.55 -44.28
C ASP A 24 -42.61 24.49 -43.68
N TYR A 25 -42.74 24.00 -42.43
CA TYR A 25 -44.00 24.09 -41.69
C TYR A 25 -44.38 25.53 -41.36
N VAL A 26 -43.44 26.36 -40.91
CA VAL A 26 -43.68 27.79 -40.67
C VAL A 26 -44.08 28.51 -41.97
N THR A 27 -43.42 28.19 -43.09
CA THR A 27 -43.72 28.76 -44.41
C THR A 27 -45.11 28.35 -44.88
N PHE A 28 -45.46 27.07 -44.73
CA PHE A 28 -46.80 26.55 -45.00
C PHE A 28 -47.89 27.22 -44.13
N LEU A 29 -47.67 27.37 -42.82
CA LEU A 29 -48.61 28.06 -41.94
C LEU A 29 -48.74 29.55 -42.27
N LYS A 30 -47.69 30.19 -42.81
CA LYS A 30 -47.75 31.56 -43.34
C LYS A 30 -48.52 31.66 -44.67
N SER A 31 -48.47 30.63 -45.53
CA SER A 31 -49.18 30.63 -46.83
C SER A 31 -50.67 30.25 -46.75
N VAL A 32 -51.15 29.69 -45.63
CA VAL A 32 -52.59 29.43 -45.42
C VAL A 32 -53.36 30.76 -45.43
N GLU A 33 -54.34 30.92 -46.32
CA GLU A 33 -55.24 32.08 -46.32
C GLU A 33 -56.11 32.08 -45.07
N ALA A 34 -56.27 33.26 -44.46
CA ALA A 34 -57.07 33.45 -43.25
C ALA A 34 -57.94 34.69 -43.45
N VAL A 35 -59.26 34.49 -43.51
CA VAL A 35 -60.22 35.57 -43.78
C VAL A 35 -60.86 36.03 -42.47
N GLY A 36 -60.61 37.28 -42.10
CA GLY A 36 -61.18 37.92 -40.91
C GLY A 36 -60.40 37.70 -39.61
N PRO A 37 -60.62 38.56 -38.61
CA PRO A 37 -59.71 38.74 -37.48
C PRO A 37 -59.59 37.52 -36.56
N TYR A 38 -60.61 36.65 -36.51
CA TYR A 38 -60.51 35.39 -35.73
C TYR A 38 -59.54 34.40 -36.39
N ALA A 39 -59.67 34.20 -37.71
CA ALA A 39 -58.81 33.29 -38.46
C ALA A 39 -57.35 33.78 -38.50
N GLU A 40 -57.14 35.10 -38.65
CA GLU A 40 -55.81 35.71 -38.59
C GLU A 40 -55.15 35.51 -37.22
N ASN A 41 -55.88 35.72 -36.12
CA ASN A 41 -55.37 35.45 -34.77
C ASN A 41 -55.07 33.95 -34.55
N GLN A 42 -55.89 33.05 -35.08
CA GLN A 42 -55.65 31.61 -35.02
C GLN A 42 -54.38 31.22 -35.81
N LYS A 43 -54.17 31.80 -36.99
CA LYS A 43 -52.95 31.64 -37.82
C LYS A 43 -51.72 32.17 -37.09
N ILE A 44 -51.79 33.36 -36.50
CA ILE A 44 -50.71 33.96 -35.68
C ILE A 44 -50.37 33.04 -34.50
N ALA A 45 -51.38 32.53 -33.78
CA ALA A 45 -51.17 31.61 -32.65
C ALA A 45 -50.53 30.28 -33.09
N ALA A 46 -50.92 29.73 -34.24
CA ALA A 46 -50.31 28.52 -34.80
C ALA A 46 -48.84 28.73 -35.19
N VAL A 47 -48.52 29.80 -35.94
CA VAL A 47 -47.15 30.15 -36.33
C VAL A 47 -46.27 30.40 -35.09
N ARG A 48 -46.78 31.16 -34.11
CA ARG A 48 -46.11 31.39 -32.82
C ARG A 48 -45.82 30.09 -32.08
N LYS A 49 -46.78 29.17 -32.00
CA LYS A 49 -46.62 27.86 -31.33
C LYS A 49 -45.50 27.03 -31.97
N VAL A 50 -45.40 27.02 -33.31
CA VAL A 50 -44.34 26.28 -34.00
C VAL A 50 -42.96 26.92 -33.77
N TYR A 51 -42.84 28.24 -33.93
CA TYR A 51 -41.60 28.96 -33.60
C TYR A 51 -41.16 28.72 -32.16
N GLN A 52 -42.06 28.90 -31.18
CA GLN A 52 -41.74 28.73 -29.76
C GLN A 52 -41.36 27.28 -29.39
N LYS A 53 -41.86 26.27 -30.11
CA LYS A 53 -41.40 24.88 -29.94
C LYS A 53 -40.00 24.67 -30.57
N GLY A 54 -39.76 25.23 -31.76
CA GLY A 54 -38.50 25.04 -32.50
C GLY A 54 -37.28 25.77 -31.90
N ILE A 55 -37.46 26.97 -31.33
CA ILE A 55 -36.37 27.70 -30.63
C ILE A 55 -35.94 27.02 -29.32
N MET A 56 -36.77 26.10 -28.80
CA MET A 56 -36.49 25.31 -27.59
C MET A 56 -35.78 23.99 -27.90
N THR A 57 -35.73 23.55 -29.17
CA THR A 57 -35.06 22.33 -29.60
C THR A 57 -33.64 22.61 -30.11
N PRO A 58 -32.59 21.90 -29.62
CA PRO A 58 -31.23 22.00 -30.16
C PRO A 58 -31.10 21.49 -31.61
N ILE A 59 -31.33 22.39 -32.57
CA ILE A 59 -31.20 22.16 -34.01
C ILE A 59 -30.09 23.03 -34.60
N VAL A 60 -29.43 22.56 -35.67
CA VAL A 60 -28.53 23.37 -36.50
C VAL A 60 -29.30 24.55 -37.08
N SER A 61 -28.64 25.69 -37.24
CA SER A 61 -29.26 26.94 -37.73
C SER A 61 -30.44 27.47 -36.90
N VAL A 62 -30.58 27.09 -35.61
CA VAL A 62 -31.56 27.68 -34.68
C VAL A 62 -31.43 29.22 -34.58
N ASP A 63 -30.24 29.77 -34.88
CA ASP A 63 -29.99 31.21 -35.03
C ASP A 63 -30.83 31.88 -36.14
N LEU A 64 -31.08 31.19 -37.25
CA LEU A 64 -31.96 31.69 -38.32
C LEU A 64 -33.42 31.66 -37.86
N LEU A 65 -33.85 30.54 -37.26
CA LEU A 65 -35.22 30.39 -36.75
C LEU A 65 -35.55 31.44 -35.69
N TRP A 66 -34.59 31.79 -34.82
CA TRP A 66 -34.72 32.87 -33.83
C TRP A 66 -34.76 34.27 -34.46
N LYS A 67 -33.94 34.53 -35.49
CA LYS A 67 -33.99 35.79 -36.25
C LYS A 67 -35.36 35.99 -36.90
N ASP A 68 -35.90 34.94 -37.51
CA ASP A 68 -37.19 34.98 -38.21
C ASP A 68 -38.37 35.04 -37.23
N TYR A 69 -38.25 34.42 -36.05
CA TYR A 69 -39.19 34.61 -34.94
C TYR A 69 -39.20 36.04 -34.42
N CYS A 70 -38.02 36.64 -34.21
CA CYS A 70 -37.90 38.06 -33.82
C CYS A 70 -38.56 38.98 -34.85
N ALA A 71 -38.34 38.75 -36.15
CA ALA A 71 -38.99 39.51 -37.22
C ALA A 71 -40.51 39.30 -37.25
N PHE A 72 -40.98 38.06 -37.05
CA PHE A 72 -42.39 37.72 -36.99
C PHE A 72 -43.12 38.43 -35.84
N GLU A 73 -42.64 38.31 -34.59
CA GLU A 73 -43.31 38.95 -33.44
C GLU A 73 -43.33 40.49 -33.56
N MET A 74 -42.26 41.09 -34.08
CA MET A 74 -42.22 42.54 -34.36
C MET A 74 -43.20 42.95 -35.47
N SER A 75 -43.42 42.11 -36.49
CA SER A 75 -44.40 42.36 -37.56
C SER A 75 -45.85 42.22 -37.09
N VAL A 76 -46.12 41.38 -36.09
CA VAL A 76 -47.45 41.20 -35.51
C VAL A 76 -47.79 42.29 -34.50
N ASN A 77 -46.88 42.62 -33.58
CA ASN A 77 -47.07 43.72 -32.63
C ASN A 77 -45.71 44.24 -32.08
N PRO A 78 -45.24 45.43 -32.50
CA PRO A 78 -43.96 45.98 -32.04
C PRO A 78 -43.81 46.26 -30.54
N THR A 79 -44.91 46.39 -29.78
CA THR A 79 -44.84 46.67 -28.32
C THR A 79 -44.84 45.37 -27.52
N LEU A 80 -45.79 44.47 -27.79
CA LEU A 80 -45.86 43.15 -27.12
C LEU A 80 -44.70 42.23 -27.56
N GLY A 81 -44.31 42.29 -28.84
CA GLY A 81 -43.26 41.46 -29.42
C GLY A 81 -41.92 41.59 -28.68
N LYS A 82 -41.54 42.79 -28.23
CA LYS A 82 -40.33 43.03 -27.42
C LYS A 82 -40.34 42.20 -26.13
N SER A 83 -41.42 42.25 -25.37
CA SER A 83 -41.57 41.51 -24.11
C SER A 83 -41.62 40.00 -24.35
N ILE A 84 -42.31 39.55 -25.40
CA ILE A 84 -42.39 38.13 -25.81
C ILE A 84 -41.01 37.59 -26.18
N ILE A 85 -40.22 38.34 -26.96
CA ILE A 85 -38.84 37.98 -27.33
C ILE A 85 -37.93 37.95 -26.10
N GLU A 86 -37.96 38.99 -25.25
CA GLU A 86 -37.15 39.07 -24.04
C GLU A 86 -37.40 37.88 -23.10
N SER A 87 -38.67 37.50 -22.90
CA SER A 87 -39.06 36.37 -22.04
C SER A 87 -38.48 35.02 -22.48
N ARG A 88 -38.18 34.84 -23.78
CA ARG A 88 -37.63 33.60 -24.35
C ARG A 88 -36.14 33.67 -24.67
N SER A 89 -35.54 34.86 -24.63
CA SER A 89 -34.13 35.09 -24.97
C SER A 89 -33.18 34.24 -24.10
N ARG A 90 -33.46 34.10 -22.80
CA ARG A 90 -32.67 33.28 -21.87
C ARG A 90 -32.67 31.79 -22.25
N ASP A 91 -33.83 31.25 -22.57
CA ASP A 91 -34.01 29.84 -22.94
C ASP A 91 -33.29 29.56 -24.27
N PHE A 92 -33.49 30.43 -25.27
CA PHE A 92 -32.81 30.36 -26.56
C PHE A 92 -31.27 30.40 -26.43
N LEU A 93 -30.72 31.24 -25.55
CA LEU A 93 -29.27 31.28 -25.31
C LEU A 93 -28.72 29.99 -24.70
N ASN A 94 -29.50 29.31 -23.83
CA ASN A 94 -29.15 27.98 -23.33
C ASN A 94 -29.16 26.94 -24.47
N VAL A 95 -30.24 26.89 -25.25
CA VAL A 95 -30.39 25.98 -26.40
C VAL A 95 -29.28 26.20 -27.42
N LYS A 96 -28.96 27.45 -27.78
CA LYS A 96 -27.89 27.83 -28.71
C LYS A 96 -26.50 27.35 -28.24
N ARG A 97 -26.21 27.37 -26.94
CA ARG A 97 -24.98 26.78 -26.38
C ARG A 97 -24.98 25.27 -26.59
N VAL A 98 -26.07 24.61 -26.21
CA VAL A 98 -26.22 23.15 -26.29
C VAL A 98 -26.18 22.65 -27.74
N THR A 99 -26.77 23.37 -28.70
CA THR A 99 -26.62 23.12 -30.15
C THR A 99 -25.16 23.08 -30.57
N LYS A 100 -24.32 24.03 -30.12
CA LYS A 100 -22.89 24.07 -30.50
C LYS A 100 -22.10 22.91 -29.93
N GLU A 101 -22.37 22.49 -28.69
CA GLU A 101 -21.78 21.27 -28.12
C GLU A 101 -22.20 20.02 -28.90
N LEU A 102 -23.48 19.91 -29.22
CA LEU A 102 -24.07 18.79 -29.97
C LEU A 102 -23.52 18.69 -31.40
N GLU A 103 -23.40 19.82 -32.11
CA GLU A 103 -22.84 19.88 -33.46
C GLU A 103 -21.38 19.38 -33.50
N ILE A 104 -20.57 19.70 -32.50
CA ILE A 104 -19.18 19.21 -32.39
C ILE A 104 -19.16 17.67 -32.22
N LEU A 105 -20.14 17.09 -31.53
CA LEU A 105 -20.25 15.64 -31.38
C LEU A 105 -20.77 14.97 -32.67
N THR A 106 -21.79 15.52 -33.33
CA THR A 106 -22.37 14.90 -34.53
C THR A 106 -21.46 14.98 -35.75
N ARG A 107 -20.59 15.99 -35.86
CA ARG A 107 -19.58 16.09 -36.94
C ARG A 107 -18.59 14.91 -37.00
N ALA A 108 -18.47 14.11 -35.92
CA ALA A 108 -17.60 12.93 -35.89
C ALA A 108 -18.34 11.62 -36.27
N LEU A 109 -19.66 11.66 -36.41
CA LEU A 109 -20.50 10.49 -36.67
C LEU A 109 -20.78 10.34 -38.16
N ASP A 110 -20.55 9.13 -38.69
CA ASP A 110 -21.20 8.74 -39.93
C ASP A 110 -22.62 8.25 -39.60
N ARG A 111 -23.62 8.91 -40.22
CA ARG A 111 -25.05 8.61 -40.10
C ARG A 111 -25.63 7.89 -41.32
N ASN A 112 -24.82 7.75 -42.38
CA ASN A 112 -25.19 7.14 -43.66
C ASN A 112 -24.53 5.76 -43.86
N SER A 113 -23.58 5.39 -42.99
CA SER A 113 -22.94 4.07 -42.99
C SER A 113 -23.99 2.95 -42.93
N PRO A 114 -23.94 1.96 -43.85
CA PRO A 114 -24.89 0.86 -43.86
C PRO A 114 -24.68 -0.04 -42.63
N CYS A 115 -25.77 -0.60 -42.10
CA CYS A 115 -25.70 -1.49 -40.96
C CYS A 115 -25.03 -2.83 -41.31
N VAL A 116 -23.81 -3.06 -40.83
CA VAL A 116 -23.01 -4.29 -41.05
C VAL A 116 -22.88 -5.07 -39.73
N PRO A 117 -22.94 -6.41 -39.74
CA PRO A 117 -22.59 -7.20 -38.55
C PRO A 117 -21.10 -7.05 -38.20
N PRO A 118 -20.74 -7.02 -36.89
CA PRO A 118 -19.35 -6.88 -36.46
C PRO A 118 -18.50 -8.03 -37.00
N THR A 119 -17.51 -7.68 -37.82
CA THR A 119 -16.54 -8.64 -38.37
C THR A 119 -15.37 -8.83 -37.40
N THR A 120 -14.70 -9.98 -37.44
CA THR A 120 -13.47 -10.24 -36.68
C THR A 120 -12.28 -10.44 -37.63
N PRO A 121 -11.20 -9.64 -37.52
CA PRO A 121 -11.01 -8.50 -36.61
C PRO A 121 -11.94 -7.32 -36.95
N GLN A 122 -12.39 -6.61 -35.91
CA GLN A 122 -13.27 -5.45 -36.05
C GLN A 122 -12.53 -4.27 -36.70
N SER A 123 -13.18 -3.52 -37.57
CA SER A 123 -12.54 -2.40 -38.25
C SER A 123 -12.18 -1.29 -37.25
N THR A 124 -10.97 -0.73 -37.41
CA THR A 124 -10.50 0.44 -36.67
C THR A 124 -11.45 1.65 -36.81
N GLU A 125 -12.29 1.67 -37.85
CA GLU A 125 -13.28 2.71 -38.10
C GLU A 125 -14.62 2.43 -37.40
N GLU A 126 -15.07 1.17 -37.37
CA GLU A 126 -16.23 0.73 -36.58
C GLU A 126 -16.03 1.01 -35.09
N ILE A 127 -14.84 0.71 -34.56
CA ILE A 127 -14.48 0.97 -33.15
C ILE A 127 -14.54 2.48 -32.85
N LYS A 128 -14.06 3.33 -33.76
CA LYS A 128 -14.13 4.80 -33.62
C LYS A 128 -15.58 5.29 -33.66
N GLN A 129 -16.40 4.79 -34.59
CA GLN A 129 -17.80 5.18 -34.71
C GLN A 129 -18.62 4.72 -33.49
N LEU A 130 -18.46 3.48 -33.03
CA LEU A 130 -19.10 2.97 -31.80
C LEU A 130 -18.72 3.81 -30.57
N ALA A 131 -17.45 4.19 -30.43
CA ALA A 131 -17.00 5.07 -29.36
C ALA A 131 -17.57 6.49 -29.45
N ALA A 132 -17.70 7.04 -30.67
CA ALA A 132 -18.29 8.35 -30.90
C ALA A 132 -19.82 8.35 -30.62
N TRP A 133 -20.55 7.32 -31.05
CA TRP A 133 -21.97 7.16 -30.74
C TRP A 133 -22.21 7.00 -29.23
N ARG A 134 -21.44 6.15 -28.54
CA ARG A 134 -21.49 6.04 -27.07
C ARG A 134 -21.19 7.37 -26.36
N LYS A 135 -20.29 8.19 -26.91
CA LYS A 135 -20.00 9.54 -26.39
C LYS A 135 -21.20 10.48 -26.55
N LEU A 136 -21.89 10.47 -27.68
CA LEU A 136 -23.13 11.26 -27.89
C LEU A 136 -24.24 10.83 -26.92
N ILE A 137 -24.49 9.52 -26.82
CA ILE A 137 -25.48 8.93 -25.91
C ILE A 137 -25.20 9.32 -24.45
N THR A 138 -23.93 9.26 -24.03
CA THR A 138 -23.51 9.66 -22.67
C THR A 138 -23.67 11.16 -22.44
N TRP A 139 -23.47 11.99 -23.48
CA TRP A 139 -23.68 13.43 -23.41
C TRP A 139 -25.17 13.80 -23.29
N GLU A 140 -26.08 13.16 -24.03
CA GLU A 140 -27.54 13.34 -23.87
C GLU A 140 -28.00 12.90 -22.46
N ARG A 141 -27.54 11.73 -21.99
CA ARG A 141 -27.78 11.26 -20.62
C ARG A 141 -27.32 12.24 -19.54
N SER A 142 -26.33 13.11 -19.84
CA SER A 142 -25.84 14.13 -18.90
C SER A 142 -26.73 15.39 -18.78
N ASN A 143 -27.86 15.46 -19.51
CA ASN A 143 -28.84 16.56 -19.48
C ASN A 143 -28.20 17.96 -19.52
N ARG A 144 -27.44 18.25 -20.59
CA ARG A 144 -26.79 19.57 -20.77
C ARG A 144 -27.77 20.73 -20.92
N LEU A 145 -29.01 20.45 -21.33
CA LEU A 145 -30.12 21.40 -21.30
C LEU A 145 -30.46 21.89 -19.88
N LYS A 146 -30.16 21.07 -18.85
CA LYS A 146 -30.60 21.26 -17.46
C LYS A 146 -32.12 21.44 -17.34
N THR A 147 -32.88 20.70 -18.15
CA THR A 147 -34.35 20.67 -18.04
C THR A 147 -34.78 19.79 -16.86
N GLU A 148 -35.83 20.22 -16.16
CA GLU A 148 -36.52 19.42 -15.14
C GLU A 148 -37.47 18.38 -15.77
N ASP A 149 -37.85 18.58 -17.04
CA ASP A 149 -38.63 17.64 -17.83
C ASP A 149 -37.80 16.40 -18.21
N ALA A 150 -37.84 15.39 -17.34
CA ALA A 150 -37.21 14.10 -17.57
C ALA A 150 -37.85 13.28 -18.71
N LEU A 151 -39.07 13.60 -19.18
CA LEU A 151 -39.68 12.93 -20.33
C LEU A 151 -39.02 13.43 -21.62
N LEU A 152 -38.72 14.72 -21.71
CA LEU A 152 -37.90 15.29 -22.78
C LEU A 152 -36.49 14.67 -22.79
N VAL A 153 -35.83 14.54 -21.62
CA VAL A 153 -34.50 13.89 -21.54
C VAL A 153 -34.57 12.43 -22.02
N THR A 154 -35.55 11.66 -21.53
CA THR A 154 -35.72 10.25 -21.92
C THR A 154 -35.96 10.12 -23.42
N ARG A 155 -36.84 10.94 -24.01
CA ARG A 155 -37.09 10.98 -25.46
C ARG A 155 -35.85 11.33 -26.28
N ARG A 156 -34.99 12.26 -25.80
CA ARG A 156 -33.73 12.61 -26.47
C ARG A 156 -32.71 11.48 -26.45
N VAL A 157 -32.55 10.81 -25.30
CA VAL A 157 -31.65 9.65 -25.17
C VAL A 157 -32.12 8.48 -26.03
N VAL A 158 -33.43 8.18 -26.03
CA VAL A 158 -34.01 7.15 -26.90
C VAL A 158 -33.80 7.50 -28.37
N LEU A 159 -34.03 8.75 -28.81
CA LEU A 159 -33.76 9.16 -30.19
C LEU A 159 -32.27 9.01 -30.56
N ALA A 160 -31.34 9.40 -29.69
CA ALA A 160 -29.91 9.23 -29.94
C ALA A 160 -29.51 7.75 -30.10
N TYR A 161 -30.15 6.85 -29.34
CA TYR A 161 -30.02 5.40 -29.53
C TYR A 161 -30.69 4.90 -30.82
N GLU A 162 -31.90 5.35 -31.17
CA GLU A 162 -32.55 4.94 -32.43
C GLU A 162 -31.71 5.35 -33.65
N GLN A 163 -31.10 6.54 -33.64
CA GLN A 163 -30.16 6.96 -34.69
C GLN A 163 -28.89 6.09 -34.73
N CYS A 164 -28.36 5.71 -33.57
CA CYS A 164 -27.23 4.79 -33.47
C CYS A 164 -27.57 3.40 -34.06
N LEU A 165 -28.76 2.88 -33.76
CA LEU A 165 -29.24 1.57 -34.21
C LEU A 165 -29.53 1.50 -35.73
N LEU A 166 -29.68 2.63 -36.42
CA LEU A 166 -29.74 2.64 -37.90
C LEU A 166 -28.39 2.26 -38.52
N CYS A 167 -27.28 2.66 -37.89
CA CYS A 167 -25.92 2.38 -38.36
C CYS A 167 -25.33 1.10 -37.74
N LEU A 168 -25.69 0.81 -36.48
CA LEU A 168 -25.09 -0.25 -35.66
C LEU A 168 -26.13 -1.26 -35.14
N GLY A 169 -27.23 -1.47 -35.88
CA GLY A 169 -28.34 -2.37 -35.51
C GLY A 169 -27.97 -3.85 -35.31
N TYR A 170 -26.80 -4.30 -35.76
CA TYR A 170 -26.27 -5.65 -35.49
C TYR A 170 -25.44 -5.78 -34.20
N TYR A 171 -25.38 -4.74 -33.36
CA TYR A 171 -24.67 -4.74 -32.08
C TYR A 171 -25.65 -5.02 -30.90
N PRO A 172 -25.56 -6.19 -30.22
CA PRO A 172 -26.56 -6.60 -29.21
C PRO A 172 -26.53 -5.75 -27.93
N ASP A 173 -25.34 -5.28 -27.56
CA ASP A 173 -25.12 -4.40 -26.43
C ASP A 173 -25.89 -3.09 -26.56
N LEU A 174 -25.97 -2.50 -27.77
CA LEU A 174 -26.75 -1.29 -27.99
C LEU A 174 -28.25 -1.51 -27.76
N TRP A 175 -28.85 -2.57 -28.30
CA TRP A 175 -30.27 -2.88 -28.07
C TRP A 175 -30.60 -3.11 -26.59
N TYR A 176 -29.73 -3.84 -25.88
CA TYR A 176 -29.87 -4.06 -24.44
C TYR A 176 -29.71 -2.75 -23.64
N GLU A 177 -28.72 -1.91 -23.99
CA GLU A 177 -28.51 -0.60 -23.37
C GLU A 177 -29.74 0.33 -23.47
N VAL A 178 -30.50 0.31 -24.58
CA VAL A 178 -31.76 1.08 -24.71
C VAL A 178 -32.82 0.56 -23.76
N CYS A 179 -33.04 -0.75 -23.76
CA CYS A 179 -34.15 -1.36 -23.02
C CYS A 179 -33.90 -1.30 -21.51
N ALA A 180 -32.66 -1.52 -21.07
CA ALA A 180 -32.24 -1.32 -19.68
C ALA A 180 -32.36 0.15 -19.23
N TYR A 181 -32.10 1.12 -20.12
CA TYR A 181 -32.33 2.54 -19.83
C TYR A 181 -33.81 2.88 -19.68
N LEU A 182 -34.66 2.38 -20.58
CA LEU A 182 -36.11 2.54 -20.48
C LEU A 182 -36.67 1.91 -19.20
N GLU A 183 -36.20 0.72 -18.84
CA GLU A 183 -36.56 0.08 -17.56
C GLU A 183 -36.09 0.89 -16.34
N GLN A 184 -34.86 1.42 -16.37
CA GLN A 184 -34.37 2.33 -15.32
C GLN A 184 -35.23 3.59 -15.21
N THR A 185 -35.62 4.21 -16.33
CA THR A 185 -36.51 5.37 -16.31
C THR A 185 -37.91 5.00 -15.80
N SER A 186 -38.46 3.84 -16.18
CA SER A 186 -39.73 3.33 -15.65
C SER A 186 -39.70 3.22 -14.12
N ARG A 187 -38.65 2.63 -13.55
CA ARG A 187 -38.48 2.51 -12.09
C ARG A 187 -38.48 3.90 -11.43
N LEU A 188 -37.69 4.85 -11.96
CA LEU A 188 -37.64 6.24 -11.47
C LEU A 188 -38.99 6.98 -11.59
N TYR A 189 -39.83 6.70 -12.59
CA TYR A 189 -41.17 7.27 -12.70
C TYR A 189 -42.18 6.62 -11.76
N SER A 190 -42.06 5.31 -11.51
CA SER A 190 -42.86 4.59 -10.53
C SER A 190 -42.58 5.08 -9.11
N GLU A 191 -41.31 5.34 -8.77
CA GLU A 191 -40.90 5.95 -7.49
C GLU A 191 -41.44 7.38 -7.31
N ARG A 192 -41.63 8.12 -8.41
CA ARG A 192 -42.23 9.46 -8.43
C ARG A 192 -43.77 9.45 -8.44
N GLY A 193 -44.39 8.28 -8.47
CA GLY A 193 -45.85 8.10 -8.45
C GLY A 193 -46.55 8.11 -9.81
N ASP A 194 -45.85 8.30 -10.93
CA ASP A 194 -46.46 8.20 -12.27
C ASP A 194 -46.36 6.78 -12.83
N ALA A 195 -47.24 5.91 -12.33
CA ALA A 195 -47.35 4.52 -12.77
C ALA A 195 -47.77 4.39 -14.26
N HIS A 196 -48.41 5.41 -14.84
CA HIS A 196 -48.87 5.37 -16.23
C HIS A 196 -47.71 5.62 -17.22
N LEU A 197 -46.87 6.63 -16.96
CA LEU A 197 -45.63 6.82 -17.71
C LEU A 197 -44.63 5.67 -17.48
N ALA A 198 -44.52 5.17 -16.24
CA ALA A 198 -43.69 3.99 -15.95
C ALA A 198 -44.11 2.79 -16.82
N LYS A 199 -45.40 2.42 -16.81
CA LYS A 199 -45.92 1.34 -17.67
C LYS A 199 -45.64 1.60 -19.15
N ARG A 200 -45.88 2.82 -19.64
CA ARG A 200 -45.59 3.20 -21.04
C ARG A 200 -44.14 2.91 -21.44
N PHE A 201 -43.16 3.22 -20.58
CA PHE A 201 -41.75 2.95 -20.89
C PHE A 201 -41.42 1.45 -20.90
N LEU A 202 -42.10 0.62 -20.10
CA LEU A 202 -41.98 -0.84 -20.16
C LEU A 202 -42.62 -1.42 -21.43
N ASP A 203 -43.76 -0.88 -21.86
CA ASP A 203 -44.36 -1.24 -23.15
C ASP A 203 -43.47 -0.79 -24.32
N GLU A 204 -42.84 0.38 -24.24
CA GLU A 204 -41.87 0.88 -25.24
C GLU A 204 -40.62 -0.01 -25.32
N ALA A 205 -40.02 -0.39 -24.19
CA ALA A 205 -38.91 -1.35 -24.13
C ALA A 205 -39.29 -2.74 -24.67
N SER A 206 -40.50 -3.22 -24.36
CA SER A 206 -41.07 -4.45 -24.92
C SER A 206 -41.11 -4.40 -26.46
N THR A 207 -41.60 -3.30 -27.05
CA THR A 207 -41.60 -3.14 -28.52
C THR A 207 -40.21 -3.01 -29.12
N LEU A 208 -39.21 -2.52 -28.38
CA LEU A 208 -37.83 -2.42 -28.86
C LEU A 208 -37.13 -3.78 -28.89
N TYR A 209 -37.31 -4.62 -27.87
CA TYR A 209 -36.86 -6.02 -27.93
C TYR A 209 -37.59 -6.81 -29.04
N GLU A 210 -38.88 -6.56 -29.25
CA GLU A 210 -39.64 -7.18 -30.34
C GLU A 210 -39.13 -6.74 -31.73
N ARG A 211 -38.90 -5.44 -31.93
CA ARG A 211 -38.24 -4.90 -33.11
C ARG A 211 -36.88 -5.56 -33.34
N ALA A 212 -36.03 -5.64 -32.31
CA ALA A 212 -34.70 -6.24 -32.41
C ALA A 212 -34.79 -7.70 -32.91
N THR A 213 -35.58 -8.54 -32.23
CA THR A 213 -35.73 -9.97 -32.54
C THR A 213 -36.37 -10.22 -33.91
N GLN A 214 -37.29 -9.36 -34.38
CA GLN A 214 -37.91 -9.49 -35.71
C GLN A 214 -37.05 -8.96 -36.87
N THR A 215 -36.17 -7.99 -36.63
CA THR A 215 -35.34 -7.33 -37.66
C THR A 215 -33.94 -7.91 -37.73
N TYR A 216 -32.97 -7.33 -37.01
CA TYR A 216 -31.55 -7.65 -37.09
C TYR A 216 -31.14 -8.90 -36.29
N MET A 217 -31.86 -9.22 -35.21
CA MET A 217 -31.39 -10.13 -34.14
C MET A 217 -32.11 -11.49 -34.07
N ARG A 218 -32.66 -11.97 -35.19
CA ARG A 218 -33.47 -13.20 -35.28
C ARG A 218 -32.83 -14.45 -34.68
N SER A 219 -31.52 -14.60 -34.84
CA SER A 219 -30.74 -15.73 -34.32
C SER A 219 -29.98 -15.41 -33.02
N ASN A 220 -30.09 -14.18 -32.50
CA ASN A 220 -29.26 -13.74 -31.38
C ASN A 220 -29.84 -14.19 -30.04
N MET A 221 -29.19 -15.18 -29.42
CA MET A 221 -29.62 -15.74 -28.14
C MET A 221 -29.66 -14.71 -27.01
N LEU A 222 -28.70 -13.78 -26.94
CA LEU A 222 -28.60 -12.80 -25.84
C LEU A 222 -29.82 -11.87 -25.78
N ILE A 223 -30.24 -11.34 -26.94
CA ILE A 223 -31.43 -10.48 -27.02
C ILE A 223 -32.70 -11.27 -26.68
N HIS A 224 -32.82 -12.51 -27.14
CA HIS A 224 -33.98 -13.36 -26.81
C HIS A 224 -34.05 -13.72 -25.32
N PHE A 225 -32.91 -13.98 -24.67
CA PHE A 225 -32.86 -14.24 -23.23
C PHE A 225 -33.22 -12.98 -22.45
N ALA A 226 -32.61 -11.84 -22.77
CA ALA A 226 -32.93 -10.56 -22.13
C ALA A 226 -34.41 -10.17 -22.30
N TYR A 227 -35.01 -10.42 -23.46
CA TYR A 227 -36.44 -10.18 -23.70
C TYR A 227 -37.33 -11.14 -22.90
N ALA A 228 -36.96 -12.42 -22.80
CA ALA A 228 -37.72 -13.40 -22.03
C ALA A 228 -37.64 -13.13 -20.51
N ASP A 229 -36.45 -12.87 -19.96
CA ASP A 229 -36.26 -12.49 -18.55
C ASP A 229 -36.98 -11.15 -18.24
N PHE A 230 -37.02 -10.20 -19.20
CA PHE A 230 -37.76 -8.94 -19.06
C PHE A 230 -39.29 -9.15 -19.03
N GLU A 231 -39.85 -10.01 -19.88
CA GLU A 231 -41.29 -10.31 -19.82
C GLU A 231 -41.66 -11.21 -18.62
N GLU A 232 -40.77 -12.07 -18.15
CA GLU A 232 -40.94 -12.78 -16.86
C GLU A 232 -40.95 -11.81 -15.67
N TYR A 233 -40.05 -10.82 -15.65
CA TYR A 233 -40.05 -9.74 -14.65
C TYR A 233 -41.36 -8.92 -14.67
N ARG A 234 -41.98 -8.76 -15.84
CA ARG A 234 -43.31 -8.15 -16.01
C ARG A 234 -44.48 -9.10 -15.70
N LEU A 235 -44.20 -10.32 -15.24
CA LEU A 235 -45.16 -11.41 -14.98
C LEU A 235 -45.90 -11.92 -16.25
N ASN A 236 -45.44 -11.57 -17.45
CA ASN A 236 -45.98 -12.01 -18.74
C ASN A 236 -45.37 -13.37 -19.15
N VAL A 237 -45.53 -14.39 -18.29
CA VAL A 237 -44.90 -15.73 -18.44
C VAL A 237 -45.16 -16.35 -19.81
N ASP A 238 -46.40 -16.30 -20.32
CA ASP A 238 -46.72 -16.87 -21.64
C ASP A 238 -46.04 -16.14 -22.81
N LYS A 239 -45.72 -14.86 -22.66
CA LYS A 239 -44.96 -14.10 -23.65
C LYS A 239 -43.47 -14.48 -23.61
N ALA A 240 -42.89 -14.64 -22.42
CA ALA A 240 -41.53 -15.17 -22.26
C ALA A 240 -41.41 -16.59 -22.84
N ARG A 241 -42.39 -17.45 -22.58
CA ARG A 241 -42.54 -18.80 -23.16
C ARG A 241 -42.63 -18.77 -24.69
N ALA A 242 -43.39 -17.83 -25.26
CA ALA A 242 -43.46 -17.63 -26.71
C ALA A 242 -42.13 -17.16 -27.32
N ILE A 243 -41.38 -16.30 -26.63
CA ILE A 243 -40.03 -15.85 -27.06
C ILE A 243 -39.05 -17.03 -27.10
N TYR A 244 -39.03 -17.89 -26.08
CA TYR A 244 -38.21 -19.11 -26.10
C TYR A 244 -38.64 -20.09 -27.20
N ASN A 245 -39.94 -20.34 -27.40
CA ASN A 245 -40.40 -21.25 -28.45
C ASN A 245 -40.08 -20.72 -29.86
N ARG A 246 -40.10 -19.41 -30.09
CA ARG A 246 -39.62 -18.78 -31.34
C ARG A 246 -38.12 -18.98 -31.57
N LEU A 247 -37.29 -18.76 -30.55
CA LEU A 247 -35.85 -18.99 -30.66
C LEU A 247 -35.50 -20.46 -30.93
N LEU A 248 -36.30 -21.38 -30.41
CA LEU A 248 -36.11 -22.83 -30.58
C LEU A 248 -36.66 -23.36 -31.92
N SER A 249 -37.54 -22.63 -32.61
CA SER A 249 -38.12 -23.10 -33.86
C SER A 249 -37.02 -23.29 -34.93
N PRO A 250 -37.07 -24.37 -35.74
CA PRO A 250 -36.09 -24.59 -36.80
C PRO A 250 -36.15 -23.50 -37.87
N ASP A 251 -37.36 -23.04 -38.19
CA ASP A 251 -37.66 -22.30 -39.41
C ASP A 251 -37.47 -20.77 -39.27
N GLU A 252 -37.63 -20.20 -38.07
CA GLU A 252 -37.51 -18.74 -37.86
C GLU A 252 -36.08 -18.31 -37.48
N SER A 253 -35.35 -19.17 -36.75
CA SER A 253 -34.11 -18.80 -36.06
C SER A 253 -32.83 -18.99 -36.87
N ASN A 254 -32.83 -19.88 -37.89
CA ASN A 254 -31.62 -20.36 -38.59
C ASN A 254 -30.49 -20.85 -37.65
N MET A 255 -30.81 -21.23 -36.41
CA MET A 255 -29.81 -21.43 -35.37
C MET A 255 -29.22 -22.84 -35.41
N LYS A 256 -27.90 -22.91 -35.62
CA LYS A 256 -27.14 -24.17 -35.77
C LYS A 256 -27.09 -25.01 -34.49
N ASP A 257 -27.01 -24.37 -33.32
CA ASP A 257 -26.96 -25.01 -32.01
C ASP A 257 -27.98 -24.34 -31.05
N PRO A 258 -29.13 -24.99 -30.77
CA PRO A 258 -30.12 -24.53 -29.80
C PRO A 258 -29.85 -24.98 -28.36
N THR A 259 -28.74 -25.66 -28.06
CA THR A 259 -28.46 -26.27 -26.74
C THR A 259 -28.54 -25.24 -25.61
N LEU A 260 -27.91 -24.08 -25.77
CA LEU A 260 -27.97 -23.01 -24.76
C LEU A 260 -29.40 -22.44 -24.62
N ALA A 261 -30.14 -22.33 -25.72
CA ALA A 261 -31.54 -21.89 -25.68
C ALA A 261 -32.44 -22.90 -24.95
N TYR A 262 -32.26 -24.20 -25.16
CA TYR A 262 -32.95 -25.23 -24.38
C TYR A 262 -32.57 -25.21 -22.91
N ILE A 263 -31.29 -24.97 -22.56
CA ILE A 263 -30.84 -24.84 -21.17
C ILE A 263 -31.53 -23.65 -20.47
N GLN A 264 -31.60 -22.49 -21.11
CA GLN A 264 -32.27 -21.32 -20.51
C GLN A 264 -33.79 -21.48 -20.49
N ALA A 265 -34.41 -22.01 -21.54
CA ALA A 265 -35.84 -22.32 -21.55
C ALA A 265 -36.22 -23.34 -20.46
N MET A 266 -35.38 -24.36 -20.23
CA MET A 266 -35.58 -25.34 -19.16
C MET A 266 -35.45 -24.71 -17.76
N ARG A 267 -34.50 -23.77 -17.58
CA ARG A 267 -34.36 -22.99 -16.33
C ARG A 267 -35.56 -22.06 -16.11
N PHE A 268 -36.04 -21.39 -17.15
CA PHE A 268 -37.24 -20.55 -17.16
C PHE A 268 -38.49 -21.35 -16.76
N GLU A 269 -38.79 -22.46 -17.45
CA GLU A 269 -39.95 -23.30 -17.10
C GLU A 269 -39.83 -23.88 -15.68
N ARG A 270 -38.61 -24.11 -15.17
CA ARG A 270 -38.38 -24.49 -13.76
C ARG A 270 -38.61 -23.34 -12.77
N ARG A 271 -38.44 -22.07 -13.17
CA ARG A 271 -38.78 -20.88 -12.35
C ARG A 271 -40.29 -20.66 -12.31
N ALA A 272 -40.96 -20.72 -13.47
CA ALA A 272 -42.37 -20.41 -13.61
C ALA A 272 -43.31 -21.56 -13.18
N ASP A 273 -43.22 -22.71 -13.87
CA ASP A 273 -44.18 -23.83 -13.76
C ASP A 273 -43.59 -25.05 -13.01
N GLY A 274 -42.32 -24.96 -12.60
CA GLY A 274 -41.62 -25.95 -11.80
C GLY A 274 -41.10 -27.17 -12.60
N ILE A 275 -40.66 -28.19 -11.87
CA ILE A 275 -39.82 -29.26 -12.44
C ILE A 275 -40.53 -30.10 -13.52
N LYS A 276 -41.87 -30.21 -13.49
CA LYS A 276 -42.63 -30.96 -14.52
C LYS A 276 -42.54 -30.28 -15.88
N ALA A 277 -42.67 -28.95 -15.95
CA ALA A 277 -42.52 -28.20 -17.19
C ALA A 277 -41.06 -28.22 -17.68
N ALA A 278 -40.09 -28.08 -16.78
CA ALA A 278 -38.67 -28.21 -17.09
C ALA A 278 -38.31 -29.58 -17.70
N ARG A 279 -38.85 -30.69 -17.15
CA ARG A 279 -38.70 -32.04 -17.73
C ARG A 279 -39.34 -32.16 -19.12
N ALA A 280 -40.41 -31.43 -19.42
CA ALA A 280 -40.99 -31.38 -20.75
C ALA A 280 -40.11 -30.61 -21.76
N VAL A 281 -39.43 -29.54 -21.34
CA VAL A 281 -38.38 -28.88 -22.17
C VAL A 281 -37.21 -29.83 -22.40
N PHE A 282 -36.72 -30.50 -21.36
CA PHE A 282 -35.64 -31.48 -21.51
C PHE A 282 -36.03 -32.59 -22.48
N LYS A 283 -37.26 -33.14 -22.41
CA LYS A 283 -37.76 -34.11 -23.39
C LYS A 283 -37.60 -33.60 -24.82
N ARG A 284 -38.13 -32.40 -25.14
CA ARG A 284 -37.99 -31.75 -26.46
C ARG A 284 -36.52 -31.61 -26.87
N ALA A 285 -35.65 -31.18 -25.96
CA ALA A 285 -34.23 -30.99 -26.21
C ALA A 285 -33.46 -32.29 -26.53
N ARG A 286 -33.95 -33.47 -26.10
CA ARG A 286 -33.37 -34.76 -26.50
C ARG A 286 -33.81 -35.20 -27.90
N GLU A 287 -35.01 -34.75 -28.31
CA GLU A 287 -35.69 -35.10 -29.56
C GLU A 287 -35.22 -34.22 -30.74
N ASP A 288 -34.70 -33.02 -30.45
CA ASP A 288 -34.05 -32.14 -31.42
C ASP A 288 -32.62 -32.66 -31.78
N PRO A 289 -32.33 -32.95 -33.07
CA PRO A 289 -31.04 -33.48 -33.48
C PRO A 289 -29.89 -32.45 -33.42
N ARG A 290 -30.19 -31.15 -33.33
CA ARG A 290 -29.19 -30.06 -33.28
C ARG A 290 -28.52 -29.94 -31.91
N VAL A 291 -29.01 -30.65 -30.90
CA VAL A 291 -28.65 -30.43 -29.49
C VAL A 291 -27.41 -31.23 -29.06
N ASN A 292 -26.48 -30.51 -28.46
CA ASN A 292 -25.22 -30.98 -27.91
C ASN A 292 -25.35 -31.44 -26.44
N HIS A 293 -24.26 -32.02 -25.92
CA HIS A 293 -24.23 -32.74 -24.66
C HIS A 293 -24.59 -31.89 -23.42
N GLN A 294 -24.38 -30.57 -23.47
CA GLN A 294 -24.49 -29.68 -22.32
C GLN A 294 -25.91 -29.64 -21.73
N VAL A 295 -26.96 -29.92 -22.52
CA VAL A 295 -28.33 -29.97 -21.99
C VAL A 295 -28.52 -31.13 -20.99
N TYR A 296 -27.81 -32.25 -21.17
CA TYR A 296 -27.89 -33.40 -20.26
C TYR A 296 -27.18 -33.07 -18.94
N VAL A 297 -26.03 -32.40 -19.00
CA VAL A 297 -25.32 -31.88 -17.82
C VAL A 297 -26.22 -30.90 -17.06
N ALA A 298 -26.78 -29.91 -17.77
CA ALA A 298 -27.66 -28.91 -17.17
C ALA A 298 -28.93 -29.52 -16.57
N ALA A 299 -29.51 -30.54 -17.18
CA ALA A 299 -30.71 -31.22 -16.67
C ALA A 299 -30.40 -32.06 -15.42
N ALA A 300 -29.28 -32.80 -15.41
CA ALA A 300 -28.86 -33.58 -14.25
C ALA A 300 -28.51 -32.68 -13.06
N LEU A 301 -27.72 -31.62 -13.27
CA LEU A 301 -27.39 -30.65 -12.23
C LEU A 301 -28.61 -29.86 -11.75
N MET A 302 -29.60 -29.59 -12.61
CA MET A 302 -30.86 -28.96 -12.21
C MET A 302 -31.65 -29.85 -11.25
N GLU A 303 -31.74 -31.16 -11.49
CA GLU A 303 -32.36 -32.11 -10.55
C GLU A 303 -31.56 -32.17 -9.26
N TYR A 304 -30.25 -32.43 -9.33
CA TYR A 304 -29.38 -32.48 -8.16
C TYR A 304 -29.47 -31.24 -7.26
N TYR A 305 -29.40 -30.03 -7.84
CA TYR A 305 -29.43 -28.81 -7.05
C TYR A 305 -30.84 -28.41 -6.61
N CYS A 306 -31.91 -28.65 -7.38
CA CYS A 306 -33.27 -28.18 -7.07
C CYS A 306 -34.21 -29.24 -6.49
N THR A 307 -34.18 -30.50 -6.93
CA THR A 307 -35.01 -31.59 -6.37
C THR A 307 -34.27 -32.43 -5.33
N LYS A 308 -32.93 -32.33 -5.26
CA LYS A 308 -32.06 -33.13 -4.38
C LYS A 308 -32.11 -34.64 -4.66
N ASP A 309 -32.54 -35.03 -5.86
CA ASP A 309 -32.63 -36.42 -6.26
C ASP A 309 -31.37 -36.86 -7.02
N ASN A 310 -30.42 -37.42 -6.27
CA ASN A 310 -29.17 -37.96 -6.81
C ASN A 310 -29.43 -39.09 -7.82
N ASN A 311 -30.50 -39.88 -7.65
CA ASN A 311 -30.81 -41.00 -8.54
C ASN A 311 -31.29 -40.49 -9.90
N ILE A 312 -32.13 -39.46 -9.95
CA ILE A 312 -32.57 -38.86 -11.21
C ILE A 312 -31.39 -38.17 -11.92
N ALA A 313 -30.55 -37.44 -11.20
CA ALA A 313 -29.34 -36.83 -11.75
C ALA A 313 -28.38 -37.90 -12.34
N PHE A 314 -28.07 -38.95 -11.59
CA PHE A 314 -27.26 -40.09 -12.04
C PHE A 314 -27.87 -40.82 -13.25
N ASN A 315 -29.20 -40.98 -13.30
CA ASN A 315 -29.88 -41.57 -14.44
C ASN A 315 -29.81 -40.68 -15.70
N ILE A 316 -29.92 -39.35 -15.56
CA ILE A 316 -29.74 -38.41 -16.68
C ILE A 316 -28.28 -38.44 -17.17
N PHE A 317 -27.30 -38.52 -16.27
CA PHE A 317 -25.90 -38.64 -16.66
C PHE A 317 -25.58 -39.97 -17.37
N ASN A 318 -26.06 -41.12 -16.87
CA ASN A 318 -25.86 -42.39 -17.58
C ASN A 318 -26.67 -42.46 -18.90
N LEU A 319 -27.78 -41.74 -19.04
CA LEU A 319 -28.50 -41.60 -20.30
C LEU A 319 -27.70 -40.76 -21.31
N GLY A 320 -27.13 -39.63 -20.89
CA GLY A 320 -26.30 -38.79 -21.75
C GLY A 320 -24.99 -39.48 -22.14
N LEU A 321 -24.38 -40.26 -21.24
CA LEU A 321 -23.17 -41.04 -21.54
C LEU A 321 -23.38 -42.05 -22.67
N LYS A 322 -24.59 -42.62 -22.82
CA LYS A 322 -24.93 -43.50 -23.95
C LYS A 322 -24.97 -42.76 -25.31
N LYS A 323 -25.18 -41.45 -25.33
CA LYS A 323 -25.24 -40.63 -26.57
C LYS A 323 -23.93 -39.85 -26.82
N TYR A 324 -23.24 -39.42 -25.78
CA TYR A 324 -22.06 -38.55 -25.84
C TYR A 324 -20.83 -39.13 -25.12
N GLY A 325 -20.74 -40.45 -24.93
CA GLY A 325 -19.64 -41.13 -24.24
C GLY A 325 -18.26 -41.05 -24.91
N GLN A 326 -18.15 -40.39 -26.07
CA GLN A 326 -16.88 -40.02 -26.72
C GLN A 326 -16.55 -38.52 -26.61
N ASN A 327 -17.42 -37.71 -25.99
CA ASN A 327 -17.20 -36.28 -25.80
C ASN A 327 -16.56 -36.00 -24.44
N VAL A 328 -15.37 -35.39 -24.47
CA VAL A 328 -14.53 -35.14 -23.29
C VAL A 328 -15.19 -34.17 -22.31
N ASP A 329 -15.79 -33.08 -22.80
CA ASP A 329 -16.40 -32.06 -21.94
C ASP A 329 -17.58 -32.63 -21.16
N TYR A 330 -18.38 -33.49 -21.81
CA TYR A 330 -19.46 -34.23 -21.17
C TYR A 330 -18.98 -35.18 -20.08
N ILE A 331 -17.91 -35.92 -20.38
CA ILE A 331 -17.26 -36.83 -19.43
C ILE A 331 -16.74 -36.07 -18.22
N LEU A 332 -16.00 -34.98 -18.43
CA LEU A 332 -15.44 -34.16 -17.35
C LEU A 332 -16.55 -33.58 -16.46
N ALA A 333 -17.65 -33.12 -17.04
CA ALA A 333 -18.80 -32.62 -16.28
C ALA A 333 -19.54 -33.72 -15.49
N TYR A 334 -19.53 -34.97 -15.96
CA TYR A 334 -20.07 -36.11 -15.19
C TYR A 334 -19.11 -36.57 -14.10
N VAL A 335 -17.80 -36.62 -14.39
CA VAL A 335 -16.75 -36.89 -13.40
C VAL A 335 -16.80 -35.86 -12.27
N ASP A 336 -16.84 -34.57 -12.59
CA ASP A 336 -16.94 -33.48 -11.61
C ASP A 336 -18.21 -33.58 -10.75
N TYR A 337 -19.34 -33.99 -11.31
CA TYR A 337 -20.53 -34.32 -10.52
C TYR A 337 -20.29 -35.49 -9.56
N MET A 338 -19.69 -36.59 -10.02
CA MET A 338 -19.47 -37.79 -9.19
C MET A 338 -18.43 -37.58 -8.08
N THR A 339 -17.40 -36.76 -8.31
CA THR A 339 -16.43 -36.42 -7.25
C THR A 339 -17.07 -35.54 -6.18
N HIS A 340 -17.92 -34.58 -6.56
CA HIS A 340 -18.69 -33.75 -5.63
C HIS A 340 -19.80 -34.50 -4.87
N LEU A 341 -20.12 -35.75 -5.22
CA LEU A 341 -20.97 -36.63 -4.39
C LEU A 341 -20.20 -37.30 -3.23
N ASN A 342 -18.86 -37.25 -3.22
CA ASN A 342 -18.00 -37.94 -2.24
C ASN A 342 -18.21 -39.48 -2.24
N GLU A 343 -18.53 -40.05 -3.41
CA GLU A 343 -18.67 -41.50 -3.61
C GLU A 343 -17.43 -42.06 -4.35
N ASP A 344 -16.27 -42.05 -3.71
CA ASP A 344 -14.97 -42.31 -4.36
C ASP A 344 -14.91 -43.61 -5.16
N HIS A 345 -15.61 -44.66 -4.72
CA HIS A 345 -15.70 -45.92 -5.47
C HIS A 345 -16.42 -45.74 -6.81
N ASN A 346 -17.55 -45.02 -6.82
CA ASN A 346 -18.33 -44.78 -8.02
C ASN A 346 -17.65 -43.79 -8.96
N ALA A 347 -16.91 -42.81 -8.43
CA ALA A 347 -16.03 -41.94 -9.20
C ALA A 347 -14.88 -42.72 -9.87
N ARG A 348 -14.18 -43.60 -9.14
CA ARG A 348 -13.14 -44.49 -9.68
C ARG A 348 -13.69 -45.41 -10.77
N VAL A 349 -14.84 -46.05 -10.54
CA VAL A 349 -15.51 -46.90 -11.53
C VAL A 349 -15.91 -46.09 -12.77
N LEU A 350 -16.31 -44.82 -12.64
CA LEU A 350 -16.56 -43.96 -13.80
C LEU A 350 -15.28 -43.67 -14.60
N PHE A 351 -14.18 -43.29 -13.94
CA PHE A 351 -12.89 -43.05 -14.61
C PHE A 351 -12.41 -44.29 -15.37
N GLU A 352 -12.36 -45.46 -14.72
CA GLU A 352 -11.91 -46.71 -15.35
C GLU A 352 -12.85 -47.15 -16.49
N ARG A 353 -14.17 -46.98 -16.35
CA ARG A 353 -15.14 -47.27 -17.43
C ARG A 353 -14.95 -46.34 -18.64
N VAL A 354 -14.66 -45.08 -18.40
CA VAL A 354 -14.46 -44.06 -19.45
C VAL A 354 -13.14 -44.27 -20.20
N LEU A 355 -12.09 -44.66 -19.49
CA LEU A 355 -10.73 -44.89 -20.00
C LEU A 355 -10.48 -46.35 -20.43
N SER A 356 -11.49 -47.22 -20.37
CA SER A 356 -11.40 -48.59 -20.89
C SER A 356 -11.12 -48.57 -22.40
N PRO A 357 -10.28 -49.48 -22.94
CA PRO A 357 -10.08 -49.61 -24.39
C PRO A 357 -11.36 -49.92 -25.19
N ASP A 358 -12.44 -50.37 -24.54
CA ASP A 358 -13.76 -50.54 -25.16
C ASP A 358 -14.41 -49.20 -25.58
N ASN A 359 -13.98 -48.09 -24.97
CA ASN A 359 -14.55 -46.77 -25.20
C ASN A 359 -13.67 -45.98 -26.19
N ALA A 360 -14.23 -45.65 -27.37
CA ALA A 360 -13.49 -45.17 -28.54
C ALA A 360 -13.01 -43.70 -28.48
N ILE A 361 -12.55 -43.23 -27.31
CA ILE A 361 -12.02 -41.87 -27.11
C ILE A 361 -10.61 -41.81 -27.73
N PRO A 362 -10.32 -40.89 -28.68
CA PRO A 362 -8.97 -40.70 -29.21
C PRO A 362 -7.96 -40.38 -28.11
N LYS A 363 -6.76 -40.97 -28.15
CA LYS A 363 -5.75 -40.85 -27.06
C LYS A 363 -5.41 -39.39 -26.69
N GLN A 364 -5.31 -38.50 -27.68
CA GLN A 364 -5.12 -37.05 -27.47
C GLN A 364 -6.26 -36.41 -26.67
N SER A 365 -7.50 -36.87 -26.89
CA SER A 365 -8.71 -36.43 -26.20
C SER A 365 -8.85 -37.02 -24.78
N GLN A 366 -8.10 -38.08 -24.45
CA GLN A 366 -8.08 -38.64 -23.09
C GLN A 366 -7.25 -37.82 -22.10
N LEU A 367 -6.32 -36.98 -22.57
CA LEU A 367 -5.34 -36.29 -21.73
C LEU A 367 -5.96 -35.40 -20.62
N PRO A 368 -7.06 -34.65 -20.84
CA PRO A 368 -7.76 -33.93 -19.77
C PRO A 368 -8.40 -34.85 -18.73
N ILE A 369 -8.90 -36.02 -19.15
CA ILE A 369 -9.51 -37.02 -18.27
C ILE A 369 -8.43 -37.63 -17.37
N TRP A 370 -7.25 -37.94 -17.92
CA TRP A 370 -6.09 -38.40 -17.16
C TRP A 370 -5.56 -37.36 -16.16
N TYR A 371 -5.64 -36.06 -16.48
CA TYR A 371 -5.30 -34.99 -15.55
C TYR A 371 -6.30 -34.92 -14.38
N GLU A 372 -7.61 -34.96 -14.67
CA GLU A 372 -8.64 -34.91 -13.63
C GLU A 372 -8.65 -36.17 -12.76
N PHE A 373 -8.31 -37.35 -13.32
CA PHE A 373 -8.12 -38.59 -12.56
C PHE A 373 -6.90 -38.51 -11.62
N LEU A 374 -5.79 -37.93 -12.09
CA LEU A 374 -4.59 -37.71 -11.26
C LEU A 374 -4.89 -36.75 -10.10
N LYS A 375 -5.61 -35.65 -10.37
CA LYS A 375 -6.09 -34.69 -9.37
C LYS A 375 -7.00 -35.35 -8.33
N PHE A 376 -7.94 -36.19 -8.76
CA PHE A 376 -8.82 -36.96 -7.87
C PHE A 376 -8.05 -37.95 -6.97
N GLU A 377 -7.16 -38.78 -7.51
CA GLU A 377 -6.33 -39.68 -6.68
C GLU A 377 -5.35 -38.92 -5.78
N SER A 378 -4.95 -37.69 -6.14
CA SER A 378 -4.18 -36.80 -5.26
C SER A 378 -5.00 -36.23 -4.08
N GLN A 379 -6.34 -36.31 -4.15
CA GLN A 379 -7.25 -35.83 -3.10
C GLN A 379 -7.78 -36.96 -2.19
N VAL A 380 -8.14 -38.12 -2.76
CA VAL A 380 -8.77 -39.24 -2.02
C VAL A 380 -8.05 -40.59 -2.20
N GLY A 381 -6.86 -40.59 -2.79
CA GLY A 381 -6.05 -41.78 -3.05
C GLY A 381 -4.87 -41.94 -2.10
N ASP A 382 -3.93 -42.81 -2.50
CA ASP A 382 -2.67 -43.04 -1.83
C ASP A 382 -1.51 -42.86 -2.83
N LEU A 383 -0.27 -42.76 -2.34
CA LEU A 383 0.89 -42.57 -3.22
C LEU A 383 1.08 -43.74 -4.21
N GLN A 384 0.51 -44.92 -3.95
CA GLN A 384 0.49 -46.02 -4.92
C GLN A 384 -0.59 -45.86 -6.00
N SER A 385 -1.81 -45.39 -5.69
CA SER A 385 -2.85 -45.14 -6.69
C SER A 385 -2.43 -44.00 -7.63
N ILE A 386 -1.89 -42.92 -7.09
CA ILE A 386 -1.31 -41.79 -7.84
C ILE A 386 -0.27 -42.31 -8.85
N LYS A 387 0.72 -43.09 -8.40
CA LYS A 387 1.76 -43.65 -9.30
C LYS A 387 1.24 -44.65 -10.32
N LYS A 388 0.14 -45.37 -10.04
CA LYS A 388 -0.53 -46.25 -11.02
C LYS A 388 -1.26 -45.45 -12.11
N VAL A 389 -1.91 -44.34 -11.74
CA VAL A 389 -2.53 -43.40 -12.71
C VAL A 389 -1.46 -42.68 -13.52
N GLU A 390 -0.43 -42.14 -12.87
CA GLU A 390 0.71 -41.46 -13.51
C GLU A 390 1.40 -42.36 -14.55
N LYS A 391 1.70 -43.63 -14.22
CA LYS A 391 2.32 -44.56 -15.17
C LYS A 391 1.44 -44.84 -16.40
N ARG A 392 0.11 -44.90 -16.24
CA ARG A 392 -0.82 -45.07 -17.38
C ARG A 392 -0.90 -43.80 -18.22
N ARG A 393 -1.04 -42.63 -17.58
CA ARG A 393 -0.98 -41.30 -18.21
C ARG A 393 0.30 -41.13 -19.03
N PHE A 394 1.46 -41.47 -18.46
CA PHE A 394 2.76 -41.42 -19.13
C PHE A 394 2.79 -42.30 -20.39
N ASN A 395 2.33 -43.54 -20.32
CA ASN A 395 2.23 -44.42 -21.50
C ASN A 395 1.40 -43.75 -22.61
N THR A 396 0.24 -43.16 -22.29
CA THR A 396 -0.61 -42.48 -23.28
C THR A 396 0.08 -41.29 -23.95
N TYR A 397 0.90 -40.50 -23.22
CA TYR A 397 1.72 -39.45 -23.84
C TYR A 397 2.90 -40.00 -24.65
N SER A 398 3.53 -41.09 -24.20
CA SER A 398 4.64 -41.75 -24.92
C SER A 398 4.19 -42.33 -26.26
N GLU A 399 2.94 -42.76 -26.38
CA GLU A 399 2.34 -43.21 -27.64
C GLU A 399 1.94 -42.07 -28.59
N LEU A 400 2.01 -40.81 -28.13
CA LEU A 400 1.70 -39.60 -28.90
C LEU A 400 2.94 -38.79 -29.30
N ASN A 401 4.13 -39.17 -28.82
CA ASN A 401 5.41 -38.46 -28.96
C ASN A 401 5.41 -37.00 -28.43
N ASP A 402 4.38 -36.57 -27.68
CA ASP A 402 4.21 -35.19 -27.21
C ASP A 402 5.20 -34.77 -26.10
N LEU A 403 5.87 -35.73 -25.43
CA LEU A 403 6.63 -35.52 -24.19
C LEU A 403 8.08 -36.04 -24.16
N GLU A 404 8.71 -36.43 -25.28
CA GLU A 404 10.12 -36.87 -25.26
C GLU A 404 11.05 -35.83 -24.58
N GLY A 405 11.67 -36.21 -23.45
CA GLY A 405 12.56 -35.33 -22.67
C GLY A 405 11.83 -34.22 -21.90
N ARG A 406 10.53 -34.36 -21.64
CA ARG A 406 9.69 -33.38 -20.90
C ARG A 406 8.86 -34.02 -19.79
N GLU A 407 9.32 -35.14 -19.25
CA GLU A 407 8.64 -35.95 -18.24
C GLU A 407 8.34 -35.13 -16.96
N THR A 408 9.23 -34.19 -16.62
CA THR A 408 9.08 -33.21 -15.53
C THR A 408 7.77 -32.42 -15.59
N LEU A 409 7.16 -32.22 -16.77
CA LEU A 409 5.88 -31.52 -16.92
C LEU A 409 4.70 -32.27 -16.27
N LEU A 410 4.73 -33.61 -16.25
CA LEU A 410 3.70 -34.42 -15.60
C LEU A 410 3.77 -34.29 -14.08
N ILE A 411 4.98 -34.17 -13.54
CA ILE A 411 5.26 -33.99 -12.12
C ILE A 411 4.82 -32.58 -11.66
N VAL A 412 4.92 -31.57 -12.52
CA VAL A 412 4.38 -30.22 -12.26
C VAL A 412 2.85 -30.26 -12.08
N ASP A 413 2.12 -31.06 -12.87
CA ASP A 413 0.67 -31.25 -12.69
C ASP A 413 0.33 -31.97 -11.38
N GLN A 414 1.15 -32.92 -10.93
CA GLN A 414 0.91 -33.67 -9.68
C GLN A 414 0.85 -32.75 -8.45
N TYR A 415 1.72 -31.74 -8.40
CA TYR A 415 1.82 -30.79 -7.28
C TYR A 415 1.07 -29.46 -7.52
N LYS A 416 0.29 -29.36 -8.60
CA LYS A 416 -0.52 -28.18 -8.93
C LYS A 416 -1.77 -28.12 -8.03
N PHE A 417 -1.97 -26.98 -7.38
CA PHE A 417 -3.19 -26.73 -6.59
C PHE A 417 -3.80 -25.38 -6.99
N LEU A 418 -4.98 -25.42 -7.60
CA LEU A 418 -5.64 -24.25 -8.19
C LEU A 418 -4.69 -23.51 -9.16
N ASN A 419 -4.24 -22.31 -8.82
CA ASN A 419 -3.29 -21.47 -9.55
C ASN A 419 -1.85 -21.56 -9.01
N LEU A 420 -1.60 -22.36 -7.96
CA LEU A 420 -0.27 -22.59 -7.41
C LEU A 420 0.45 -23.69 -8.19
N LEU A 421 1.71 -23.43 -8.54
CA LEU A 421 2.59 -24.33 -9.30
C LEU A 421 3.94 -24.43 -8.56
N PRO A 422 4.61 -25.60 -8.59
CA PRO A 422 5.88 -25.82 -7.90
C PRO A 422 7.10 -25.10 -8.51
N CYS A 423 6.91 -24.33 -9.59
CA CYS A 423 7.98 -23.60 -10.29
C CYS A 423 7.48 -22.21 -10.71
N SER A 424 8.41 -21.26 -10.90
CA SER A 424 8.07 -19.91 -11.38
C SER A 424 7.61 -19.92 -12.84
N THR A 425 6.88 -18.88 -13.26
CA THR A 425 6.34 -18.78 -14.64
C THR A 425 7.40 -18.81 -15.73
N ASP A 426 8.68 -18.60 -15.40
CA ASP A 426 9.76 -18.47 -16.37
C ASP A 426 10.56 -19.77 -16.47
N GLU A 427 10.74 -20.48 -15.35
CA GLU A 427 11.13 -21.90 -15.35
C GLU A 427 10.11 -22.75 -16.11
N LEU A 428 8.81 -22.54 -15.87
CA LEU A 428 7.72 -23.23 -16.56
C LEU A 428 7.73 -22.98 -18.08
N LYS A 429 8.00 -21.74 -18.53
CA LYS A 429 8.18 -21.44 -19.97
C LYS A 429 9.38 -22.15 -20.57
N LEU A 430 10.49 -22.26 -19.84
CA LEU A 430 11.71 -22.95 -20.29
C LEU A 430 11.52 -24.47 -20.36
N LEU A 431 10.77 -25.05 -19.43
CA LEU A 431 10.35 -26.46 -19.47
C LEU A 431 9.32 -26.74 -20.58
N GLY A 432 8.67 -25.70 -21.10
CA GLY A 432 7.60 -25.81 -22.10
C GLY A 432 6.23 -26.16 -21.51
N TYR A 433 6.01 -25.93 -20.21
CA TYR A 433 4.70 -26.14 -19.57
C TYR A 433 3.64 -25.24 -20.19
N LYS A 434 2.63 -25.86 -20.81
CA LYS A 434 1.41 -25.21 -21.28
C LYS A 434 0.32 -25.55 -20.28
N ASP A 435 -0.21 -24.56 -19.57
CA ASP A 435 -1.33 -24.79 -18.66
C ASP A 435 -2.56 -25.22 -19.47
N THR A 436 -2.99 -26.46 -19.30
CA THR A 436 -4.15 -27.06 -19.97
C THR A 436 -5.46 -26.32 -19.69
N LEU A 437 -5.54 -25.56 -18.59
CA LEU A 437 -6.70 -24.72 -18.26
C LEU A 437 -6.72 -23.38 -19.04
N SER A 438 -5.59 -22.96 -19.63
CA SER A 438 -5.47 -21.69 -20.38
C SER A 438 -5.94 -21.77 -21.84
N THR A 439 -6.24 -22.96 -22.36
CA THR A 439 -6.60 -23.17 -23.78
C THR A 439 -8.00 -22.63 -24.12
N ASN A 440 -8.90 -22.51 -23.13
CA ASN A 440 -10.26 -21.99 -23.32
C ASN A 440 -10.34 -20.45 -23.36
N SER A 441 -9.23 -19.73 -23.18
CA SER A 441 -9.16 -18.26 -23.32
C SER A 441 -8.17 -17.80 -24.40
N SER A 442 -7.47 -18.74 -25.05
CA SER A 442 -6.44 -18.46 -26.08
C SER A 442 -6.83 -18.94 -27.49
N SER A 443 -8.05 -19.42 -27.68
CA SER A 443 -8.60 -19.99 -28.92
C SER A 443 -9.25 -18.98 -29.88
N ILE A 444 -9.05 -17.67 -29.67
CA ILE A 444 -9.61 -16.58 -30.51
C ILE A 444 -8.58 -15.98 -31.49
N THR A 445 -7.29 -16.32 -31.38
CA THR A 445 -6.19 -15.67 -32.14
C THR A 445 -5.43 -16.56 -33.12
N SER A 446 -5.89 -17.79 -33.38
CA SER A 446 -5.13 -18.84 -34.08
C SER A 446 -5.79 -19.40 -35.35
N SER A 447 -6.72 -18.68 -35.98
CA SER A 447 -7.60 -19.21 -37.04
C SER A 447 -7.70 -18.40 -38.35
N ILE A 448 -6.70 -17.58 -38.71
CA ILE A 448 -6.59 -16.97 -40.07
C ILE A 448 -5.16 -17.12 -40.62
N ALA A 449 -4.87 -18.27 -41.23
CA ALA A 449 -3.64 -18.47 -42.03
C ALA A 449 -3.76 -19.65 -43.02
N ASN A 450 -4.36 -19.42 -44.19
CA ASN A 450 -3.95 -20.04 -45.47
C ASN A 450 -4.72 -19.41 -46.64
N GLY A 451 -4.00 -18.85 -47.62
CA GLY A 451 -4.63 -18.05 -48.68
C GLY A 451 -3.76 -17.62 -49.89
N SER A 452 -2.52 -18.12 -50.00
CA SER A 452 -1.60 -17.85 -51.13
C SER A 452 -1.08 -16.37 -51.24
N PRO A 453 -0.13 -16.02 -52.13
CA PRO A 453 1.25 -15.93 -51.65
C PRO A 453 2.01 -14.63 -52.02
N ALA A 454 2.59 -13.94 -51.04
CA ALA A 454 3.53 -12.84 -51.27
C ALA A 454 4.62 -12.71 -50.17
N MET A 455 5.89 -12.73 -50.61
CA MET A 455 7.13 -12.29 -49.92
C MET A 455 7.30 -12.51 -48.40
N ASN A 456 8.01 -13.61 -48.08
CA ASN A 456 9.11 -13.72 -47.09
C ASN A 456 9.26 -12.60 -46.03
N SER A 457 8.47 -12.66 -44.95
CA SER A 457 8.64 -11.80 -43.77
C SER A 457 9.27 -12.51 -42.55
N THR A 458 9.16 -13.83 -42.47
CA THR A 458 9.68 -14.66 -41.36
C THR A 458 11.20 -14.80 -41.37
N THR A 459 11.82 -15.00 -42.54
CA THR A 459 13.28 -15.06 -42.68
C THR A 459 13.94 -13.74 -42.27
N LEU A 460 13.33 -12.61 -42.62
CA LEU A 460 13.80 -11.28 -42.24
C LEU A 460 13.71 -11.05 -40.73
N LEU A 461 12.73 -11.63 -40.03
CA LEU A 461 12.65 -11.56 -38.56
C LEU A 461 13.71 -12.43 -37.87
N GLU A 462 14.01 -13.62 -38.39
CA GLU A 462 15.13 -14.43 -37.87
C GLU A 462 16.49 -13.80 -38.18
N GLN A 463 16.71 -13.26 -39.38
CA GLN A 463 17.96 -12.58 -39.73
C GLN A 463 18.12 -11.28 -38.95
N ALA A 464 17.07 -10.44 -38.86
CA ALA A 464 17.10 -9.27 -37.98
C ALA A 464 17.19 -9.61 -36.47
N ALA A 465 17.01 -10.87 -36.06
CA ALA A 465 17.32 -11.36 -34.71
C ALA A 465 18.76 -11.90 -34.59
N ARG A 466 19.31 -12.53 -35.63
CA ARG A 466 20.72 -12.95 -35.72
C ARG A 466 21.66 -11.74 -35.83
N ASP A 467 21.36 -10.77 -36.68
CA ASP A 467 22.16 -9.58 -36.90
C ASP A 467 22.12 -8.63 -35.69
N ARG A 468 20.96 -8.50 -35.03
CA ARG A 468 20.88 -7.83 -33.71
C ARG A 468 21.67 -8.57 -32.63
N ARG A 469 21.81 -9.90 -32.69
CA ARG A 469 22.70 -10.68 -31.80
C ARG A 469 24.19 -10.57 -32.16
N ALA A 470 24.53 -10.14 -33.37
CA ALA A 470 25.91 -9.91 -33.83
C ALA A 470 26.43 -8.50 -33.47
N HIS A 471 25.59 -7.47 -33.60
CA HIS A 471 25.97 -6.07 -33.31
C HIS A 471 25.67 -5.61 -31.87
N LEU A 472 25.16 -6.47 -30.98
CA LEU A 472 25.07 -6.18 -29.55
C LEU A 472 26.43 -6.36 -28.87
N SER A 473 27.08 -5.25 -28.51
CA SER A 473 28.30 -5.22 -27.70
C SER A 473 28.12 -6.01 -26.40
N ARG A 474 28.74 -7.18 -26.31
CA ARG A 474 28.74 -7.98 -25.08
C ARG A 474 29.75 -7.40 -24.10
N PRO A 475 29.37 -7.03 -22.87
CA PRO A 475 30.35 -6.64 -21.86
C PRO A 475 31.18 -7.86 -21.44
N ASP A 476 32.44 -7.66 -21.05
CA ASP A 476 33.25 -8.74 -20.49
C ASP A 476 32.70 -9.13 -19.11
N ILE A 477 32.11 -10.31 -19.04
CA ILE A 477 31.43 -10.86 -17.86
C ILE A 477 32.44 -11.20 -16.74
N LYS A 478 33.74 -11.21 -17.03
CA LYS A 478 34.81 -11.37 -16.03
C LYS A 478 34.90 -10.21 -15.03
N HIS A 479 34.34 -9.04 -15.36
CA HIS A 479 34.48 -7.80 -14.58
C HIS A 479 33.14 -7.18 -14.13
N LEU A 480 32.03 -7.91 -14.20
CA LEU A 480 30.70 -7.45 -13.76
C LEU A 480 30.15 -8.25 -12.58
N MET A 481 29.85 -7.56 -11.48
CA MET A 481 29.07 -8.12 -10.37
C MET A 481 27.61 -8.33 -10.79
N PRO A 482 26.97 -9.49 -10.58
CA PRO A 482 25.63 -9.75 -11.11
C PRO A 482 24.51 -9.05 -10.32
N TYR A 483 23.90 -8.02 -10.90
CA TYR A 483 22.58 -7.57 -10.46
C TYR A 483 21.51 -8.51 -11.06
N ARG A 484 20.94 -9.38 -10.22
CA ARG A 484 19.82 -10.26 -10.58
C ARG A 484 18.80 -10.30 -9.43
N PRO A 485 17.56 -9.79 -9.60
CA PRO A 485 16.47 -10.13 -8.71
C PRO A 485 16.10 -11.61 -8.91
N THR A 486 16.56 -12.48 -8.02
CA THR A 486 16.26 -13.91 -8.03
C THR A 486 14.88 -14.17 -7.43
N ARG A 487 14.00 -14.81 -8.22
CA ARG A 487 12.58 -14.95 -7.90
C ARG A 487 12.30 -15.94 -6.76
N ASN A 488 13.21 -16.87 -6.51
CA ASN A 488 13.25 -17.76 -5.35
C ASN A 488 14.57 -17.49 -4.58
N PRO A 489 14.53 -16.94 -3.35
CA PRO A 489 15.71 -16.81 -2.50
C PRO A 489 16.23 -18.19 -2.04
N LEU A 490 17.56 -18.33 -1.93
CA LEU A 490 18.15 -19.51 -1.28
C LEU A 490 17.94 -19.45 0.25
N PRO A 491 17.82 -20.59 0.96
CA PRO A 491 17.74 -20.59 2.42
C PRO A 491 18.95 -19.85 3.03
N GLY A 492 18.67 -18.83 3.85
CA GLY A 492 19.71 -17.95 4.42
C GLY A 492 19.98 -16.65 3.65
N SER A 493 19.16 -16.28 2.67
CA SER A 493 19.27 -15.00 1.94
C SER A 493 18.12 -14.04 2.23
N HIS A 494 18.41 -12.75 2.43
CA HIS A 494 17.45 -11.73 2.86
C HIS A 494 16.99 -10.86 1.67
N PRO A 495 15.72 -10.94 1.24
CA PRO A 495 15.17 -10.05 0.23
C PRO A 495 14.79 -8.69 0.82
N THR A 496 14.93 -7.62 0.05
CA THR A 496 14.38 -6.28 0.32
C THR A 496 13.89 -5.64 -0.99
N PRO A 497 13.12 -4.54 -0.98
CA PRO A 497 12.65 -3.86 -2.19
C PRO A 497 13.81 -3.29 -3.03
N GLY A 498 14.35 -4.12 -3.93
CA GLY A 498 15.53 -3.83 -4.74
C GLY A 498 16.36 -5.07 -5.10
N GLY A 499 16.24 -6.17 -4.35
CA GLY A 499 16.88 -7.45 -4.65
C GLY A 499 17.15 -8.30 -3.39
N ILE A 500 18.05 -9.27 -3.52
CA ILE A 500 18.67 -9.94 -2.38
C ILE A 500 19.95 -9.17 -2.04
N PHE A 501 20.08 -8.73 -0.78
CA PHE A 501 21.37 -8.27 -0.26
C PHE A 501 22.14 -9.47 0.30
N PRO A 502 23.46 -9.59 0.06
CA PRO A 502 24.26 -10.52 0.82
C PRO A 502 24.21 -10.14 2.31
N LEU A 503 24.12 -11.14 3.18
CA LEU A 503 24.35 -10.93 4.61
C LEU A 503 25.75 -10.32 4.80
N PRO A 504 25.94 -9.40 5.78
CA PRO A 504 27.27 -8.93 6.16
C PRO A 504 28.23 -10.11 6.39
N GLU A 505 29.51 -9.97 6.04
CA GLU A 505 30.46 -11.10 5.98
C GLU A 505 30.51 -11.91 7.29
N THR A 506 30.37 -11.26 8.45
CA THR A 506 30.24 -11.88 9.78
C THR A 506 28.99 -12.73 9.94
N ALA A 507 27.83 -12.27 9.46
CA ALA A 507 26.58 -13.03 9.48
C ALA A 507 26.57 -14.16 8.45
N MET A 508 27.22 -13.98 7.28
CA MET A 508 27.40 -15.07 6.31
C MET A 508 28.34 -16.16 6.86
N TYR A 509 29.40 -15.78 7.59
CA TYR A 509 30.26 -16.73 8.31
C TYR A 509 29.48 -17.52 9.38
N LEU A 510 28.62 -16.84 10.15
CA LEU A 510 27.74 -17.49 11.13
C LEU A 510 26.80 -18.53 10.47
N VAL A 511 26.13 -18.16 9.38
CA VAL A 511 25.21 -19.06 8.65
C VAL A 511 25.94 -20.28 8.07
N ASN A 512 27.17 -20.11 7.59
CA ASN A 512 28.01 -21.22 7.10
C ASN A 512 28.53 -22.14 8.24
N GLY A 513 28.56 -21.67 9.49
CA GLY A 513 28.97 -22.46 10.66
C GLY A 513 27.82 -23.15 11.40
N LEU A 514 26.57 -22.83 11.08
CA LEU A 514 25.38 -23.43 11.68
C LEU A 514 24.91 -24.67 10.89
N PRO A 515 24.31 -25.68 11.55
CA PRO A 515 23.61 -26.74 10.85
C PRO A 515 22.43 -26.15 10.05
N PRO A 516 22.00 -26.78 8.93
CA PRO A 516 20.87 -26.29 8.14
C PRO A 516 19.64 -26.07 9.02
N ALA A 517 18.93 -24.95 8.88
CA ALA A 517 17.83 -24.56 9.76
C ALA A 517 16.69 -25.62 9.87
N ARG A 518 16.55 -26.47 8.85
CA ARG A 518 15.64 -27.64 8.82
C ARG A 518 16.04 -28.81 9.74
N ASN A 519 17.18 -28.71 10.43
CA ASN A 519 17.65 -29.64 11.45
C ASN A 519 17.34 -29.14 12.89
N PHE A 520 16.67 -27.99 13.04
CA PHE A 520 16.28 -27.44 14.34
C PHE A 520 14.83 -27.82 14.67
N GLU A 521 14.67 -28.85 15.50
CA GLU A 521 13.37 -29.31 16.03
C GLU A 521 13.06 -28.70 17.41
N GLY A 522 13.67 -27.57 17.75
CA GLY A 522 13.46 -26.86 19.02
C GLY A 522 12.30 -25.85 18.97
N PRO A 523 11.85 -25.34 20.13
CA PRO A 523 10.91 -24.23 20.18
C PRO A 523 11.49 -23.00 19.48
N PHE A 524 10.71 -22.41 18.57
CA PHE A 524 11.12 -21.25 17.80
C PHE A 524 11.05 -19.96 18.63
N VAL A 525 12.10 -19.15 18.56
CA VAL A 525 12.11 -17.78 19.11
C VAL A 525 11.03 -16.95 18.40
N ILE A 526 10.40 -16.02 19.11
CA ILE A 526 9.40 -15.10 18.53
C ILE A 526 10.15 -14.05 17.68
N ILE A 527 10.44 -14.41 16.42
CA ILE A 527 11.28 -13.63 15.50
C ILE A 527 10.78 -12.19 15.33
N ASP A 528 9.47 -11.99 15.18
CA ASP A 528 8.91 -10.65 14.95
C ASP A 528 9.20 -9.71 16.11
N LYS A 529 9.04 -10.18 17.36
CA LYS A 529 9.42 -9.43 18.56
C LYS A 529 10.93 -9.22 18.63
N LEU A 530 11.74 -10.25 18.39
CA LEU A 530 13.21 -10.11 18.39
C LEU A 530 13.67 -9.03 17.41
N MET A 531 13.09 -9.01 16.21
CA MET A 531 13.37 -8.00 15.18
C MET A 531 12.85 -6.61 15.58
N GLU A 532 11.68 -6.51 16.19
CA GLU A 532 11.13 -5.26 16.73
C GLU A 532 12.02 -4.68 17.84
N TYR A 533 12.49 -5.50 18.78
CA TYR A 533 13.43 -5.06 19.82
C TYR A 533 14.78 -4.67 19.23
N VAL A 534 15.39 -5.51 18.38
CA VAL A 534 16.69 -5.21 17.74
C VAL A 534 16.64 -3.94 16.87
N ALA A 535 15.52 -3.65 16.21
CA ALA A 535 15.33 -2.41 15.45
C ALA A 535 15.21 -1.16 16.34
N ASN A 536 14.83 -1.33 17.62
CA ASN A 536 14.66 -0.25 18.60
C ASN A 536 15.86 -0.12 19.57
N VAL A 537 16.85 -1.01 19.52
CA VAL A 537 18.10 -0.91 20.31
C VAL A 537 18.91 0.31 19.85
N VAL A 538 19.06 1.30 20.73
CA VAL A 538 19.86 2.50 20.48
C VAL A 538 21.32 2.23 20.84
N ILE A 539 22.13 1.90 19.83
CA ILE A 539 23.59 1.72 19.99
C ILE A 539 24.23 3.09 20.29
N PRO A 540 25.01 3.27 21.39
CA PRO A 540 25.68 4.53 21.68
C PRO A 540 26.80 4.84 20.69
N ASP A 541 26.88 6.09 20.20
CA ASP A 541 27.88 6.54 19.20
C ASP A 541 29.36 6.33 19.60
N ASN A 542 29.66 6.24 20.91
CA ASN A 542 31.01 6.11 21.45
C ASN A 542 31.44 4.65 21.63
N PHE A 543 31.50 3.88 20.55
CA PHE A 543 32.01 2.50 20.59
C PHE A 543 33.53 2.44 20.37
N GLU A 544 34.31 2.39 21.46
CA GLU A 544 35.65 1.80 21.42
C GLU A 544 35.56 0.30 21.74
N PRO A 545 35.93 -0.62 20.82
CA PRO A 545 35.89 -2.04 21.09
C PRO A 545 36.92 -2.43 22.15
N VAL A 546 36.44 -2.92 23.30
CA VAL A 546 37.28 -3.44 24.38
C VAL A 546 38.15 -4.57 23.84
N ARG A 547 39.47 -4.36 23.83
CA ARG A 547 40.43 -5.39 23.39
C ARG A 547 40.62 -6.45 24.48
N ILE A 548 39.67 -7.37 24.59
CA ILE A 548 39.87 -8.61 25.35
C ILE A 548 40.93 -9.44 24.61
N SER A 549 42.11 -9.60 25.20
CA SER A 549 43.19 -10.41 24.66
C SER A 549 42.90 -11.90 24.88
N VAL A 550 42.36 -12.58 23.87
CA VAL A 550 42.01 -14.01 23.97
C VAL A 550 43.26 -14.89 23.80
N GLN A 551 43.97 -15.10 24.90
CA GLN A 551 44.58 -16.39 25.25
C GLN A 551 44.27 -16.64 26.72
N GLY A 552 43.48 -17.69 27.00
CA GLY A 552 43.07 -18.04 28.36
C GLY A 552 43.88 -19.20 28.90
N GLU A 553 44.75 -18.94 29.87
CA GLU A 553 45.24 -19.93 30.83
C GLU A 553 45.08 -19.38 32.25
N PHE A 554 44.83 -20.26 33.22
CA PHE A 554 44.46 -19.88 34.58
C PHE A 554 45.67 -19.83 35.52
N ILE A 555 46.07 -18.61 35.91
CA ILE A 555 46.68 -18.22 37.19
C ILE A 555 47.97 -18.96 37.63
N ARG A 556 49.10 -18.23 37.58
CA ARG A 556 49.95 -17.95 38.77
C ARG A 556 51.07 -16.95 38.47
N ASP A 557 51.57 -16.30 39.53
CA ASP A 557 52.47 -15.16 39.48
C ASP A 557 53.97 -15.52 39.40
N LEU A 558 54.79 -14.46 39.21
CA LEU A 558 56.24 -14.31 39.45
C LEU A 558 57.27 -14.73 38.37
N ASP A 559 58.02 -13.70 37.96
CA ASP A 559 59.48 -13.62 37.76
C ASP A 559 60.24 -14.36 36.63
N SER A 560 60.42 -13.59 35.54
CA SER A 560 61.74 -13.13 35.04
C SER A 560 62.54 -13.91 33.95
N ASN A 561 63.06 -13.10 33.01
CA ASN A 561 64.31 -13.25 32.22
C ASN A 561 64.48 -14.27 31.06
N ASN A 562 65.27 -13.81 30.07
CA ASN A 562 66.11 -14.54 29.10
C ASN A 562 65.54 -15.37 27.92
N SER A 563 65.40 -14.67 26.79
CA SER A 563 66.25 -14.81 25.57
C SER A 563 66.36 -16.12 24.74
N GLN A 564 66.05 -15.96 23.44
CA GLN A 564 66.76 -16.46 22.23
C GLN A 564 66.60 -17.91 21.69
N GLN A 565 66.68 -17.99 20.34
CA GLN A 565 66.91 -19.16 19.45
C GLN A 565 65.77 -20.21 19.34
N GLY A 566 65.55 -20.90 18.20
CA GLY A 566 66.07 -20.72 16.82
C GLY A 566 65.88 -21.96 15.91
N ARG A 567 66.04 -21.79 14.57
CA ARG A 567 66.16 -22.86 13.51
C ARG A 567 64.86 -23.66 13.18
N LYS A 568 64.36 -23.79 11.93
CA LYS A 568 64.77 -24.51 10.67
C LYS A 568 63.86 -25.74 10.42
N THR A 569 63.60 -26.33 9.24
CA THR A 569 63.56 -25.99 7.77
C THR A 569 62.84 -27.20 7.07
N GLU A 570 62.91 -27.66 5.80
CA GLU A 570 63.59 -27.42 4.48
C GLU A 570 62.71 -28.18 3.40
N HIS A 571 63.10 -28.46 2.14
CA HIS A 571 63.04 -27.61 0.93
C HIS A 571 62.99 -28.49 -0.37
N ALA A 572 61.95 -28.39 -1.23
CA ALA A 572 61.85 -28.99 -2.59
C ALA A 572 60.52 -28.53 -3.28
N ASP A 573 60.40 -27.91 -4.47
CA ASP A 573 61.14 -27.88 -5.77
C ASP A 573 60.75 -29.04 -6.71
N SER A 574 60.61 -28.94 -8.05
CA SER A 574 60.65 -27.87 -9.09
C SER A 574 59.81 -28.36 -10.30
N ASP A 575 59.11 -27.57 -11.14
CA ASP A 575 59.48 -26.49 -12.08
C ASP A 575 60.30 -26.89 -13.33
N ASP A 576 59.88 -26.33 -14.49
CA ASP A 576 60.54 -26.09 -15.82
C ASP A 576 59.41 -25.49 -16.72
N GLU A 577 59.34 -24.20 -17.10
CA GLU A 577 60.18 -23.37 -18.02
C GLU A 577 60.15 -23.88 -19.49
N ASP A 578 60.10 -23.09 -20.59
CA ASP A 578 60.55 -21.71 -20.93
C ASP A 578 59.40 -20.70 -21.23
N GLN A 579 59.48 -19.36 -21.10
CA GLN A 579 60.43 -18.30 -21.53
C GLN A 579 60.34 -17.83 -23.01
N ASN A 580 60.68 -16.57 -23.41
CA ASN A 580 60.38 -15.22 -22.86
C ASN A 580 60.75 -14.09 -23.87
N SER A 581 60.06 -12.93 -23.88
CA SER A 581 60.50 -11.56 -24.29
C SER A 581 59.28 -10.62 -24.45
N GLN A 582 59.01 -9.63 -23.57
CA GLN A 582 59.67 -8.32 -23.34
C GLN A 582 59.42 -7.30 -24.48
N THR A 583 59.17 -6.00 -24.24
CA THR A 583 59.51 -5.12 -23.09
C THR A 583 58.27 -4.45 -22.43
N ASN A 584 58.12 -4.37 -21.11
CA ASN A 584 58.84 -3.60 -20.06
C ASN A 584 58.54 -2.09 -20.00
N LEU A 585 58.02 -1.63 -18.84
CA LEU A 585 58.52 -0.44 -18.11
C LEU A 585 57.94 -0.33 -16.66
N ASN A 586 58.81 -0.58 -15.67
CA ASN A 586 58.85 -0.05 -14.28
C ASN A 586 57.73 -0.34 -13.24
N GLY A 587 58.15 -0.67 -11.99
CA GLY A 587 57.44 -0.26 -10.77
C GLY A 587 57.20 -1.32 -9.67
N ARG A 588 58.25 -1.82 -8.99
CA ARG A 588 58.11 -2.77 -7.85
C ARG A 588 58.17 -2.03 -6.50
N ALA A 589 57.10 -2.05 -5.69
CA ALA A 589 57.11 -1.45 -4.35
C ALA A 589 56.17 -2.13 -3.33
N THR A 590 56.68 -2.39 -2.13
CA THR A 590 55.98 -2.56 -0.84
C THR A 590 54.65 -3.34 -0.80
N MET A 591 54.73 -4.64 -0.52
CA MET A 591 53.58 -5.42 -0.01
C MET A 591 53.14 -4.87 1.36
N ASN A 592 51.85 -4.58 1.54
CA ASN A 592 51.41 -3.63 2.57
C ASN A 592 51.09 -4.29 3.92
N ILE A 593 51.79 -3.86 4.98
CA ILE A 593 51.62 -4.29 6.39
C ILE A 593 50.15 -4.19 6.86
N TYR A 594 49.37 -3.29 6.26
CA TYR A 594 47.93 -3.14 6.48
C TYR A 594 47.14 -4.44 6.25
N GLN A 595 47.46 -5.23 5.23
CA GLN A 595 46.73 -6.46 4.89
C GLN A 595 46.95 -7.58 5.92
N GLN A 596 48.18 -7.79 6.40
CA GLN A 596 48.43 -8.73 7.51
C GLN A 596 47.76 -8.27 8.81
N ARG A 597 47.65 -6.96 9.05
CA ARG A 597 46.90 -6.41 10.21
C ARG A 597 45.38 -6.62 10.09
N GLN A 598 44.82 -6.66 8.87
CA GLN A 598 43.42 -7.07 8.65
C GLN A 598 43.24 -8.59 8.81
N GLN A 599 44.13 -9.42 8.23
CA GLN A 599 44.02 -10.88 8.39
C GLN A 599 44.17 -11.34 9.85
N LYS A 600 45.01 -10.69 10.67
CA LYS A 600 45.05 -10.92 12.12
C LYS A 600 43.85 -10.39 12.90
N ARG A 601 42.99 -9.54 12.32
CA ARG A 601 41.70 -9.11 12.91
C ARG A 601 40.56 -10.10 12.65
N ALA A 602 40.69 -10.98 11.66
CA ALA A 602 39.63 -11.90 11.24
C ALA A 602 39.58 -13.23 12.02
N ARG A 603 40.46 -13.42 13.01
CA ARG A 603 40.33 -14.47 14.04
C ARG A 603 40.09 -13.80 15.39
N LEU A 604 38.87 -13.99 15.92
CA LEU A 604 38.46 -14.07 17.34
C LEU A 604 37.01 -13.59 17.51
N ALA A 605 36.08 -14.53 17.39
CA ALA A 605 34.82 -14.61 18.11
C ALA A 605 34.17 -15.96 17.76
N THR A 606 33.98 -16.85 18.74
CA THR A 606 33.11 -18.02 18.55
C THR A 606 31.64 -17.57 18.47
N ALA A 607 30.76 -18.42 17.91
CA ALA A 607 29.34 -18.06 17.74
C ALA A 607 28.64 -17.70 19.07
N GLY A 608 29.12 -18.25 20.20
CA GLY A 608 28.67 -17.85 21.54
C GLY A 608 29.01 -16.38 21.85
N GLU A 609 30.26 -15.95 21.66
CA GLU A 609 30.72 -14.58 21.95
C GLU A 609 29.90 -13.50 21.22
N ILE A 610 29.43 -13.78 20.00
CA ILE A 610 28.57 -12.86 19.23
C ILE A 610 27.16 -12.80 19.84
N LEU A 611 26.60 -13.94 20.27
CA LEU A 611 25.33 -13.99 21.00
C LEU A 611 25.40 -13.25 22.35
N MET A 612 26.50 -13.43 23.08
CA MET A 612 26.76 -12.69 24.32
C MET A 612 26.83 -11.18 24.04
N ALA A 613 27.57 -10.75 23.02
CA ALA A 613 27.64 -9.34 22.64
C ALA A 613 26.27 -8.74 22.28
N ILE A 614 25.34 -9.52 21.69
CA ILE A 614 23.96 -9.05 21.43
C ILE A 614 23.20 -8.86 22.76
N PHE A 615 23.33 -9.78 23.71
CA PHE A 615 22.66 -9.66 25.02
C PHE A 615 23.20 -8.50 25.89
N GLU A 616 24.41 -7.99 25.65
CA GLU A 616 24.93 -6.77 26.30
C GLU A 616 24.15 -5.50 25.91
N TYR A 617 23.43 -5.51 24.76
CA TYR A 617 22.60 -4.39 24.29
C TYR A 617 21.08 -4.58 24.50
N MET A 618 20.64 -5.71 25.05
CA MET A 618 19.22 -5.97 25.36
C MET A 618 18.93 -5.70 26.84
N ASN A 619 17.70 -5.31 27.18
CA ASN A 619 17.32 -5.25 28.59
C ASN A 619 17.21 -6.66 29.18
N VAL A 620 17.51 -6.80 30.47
CA VAL A 620 17.34 -8.07 31.20
C VAL A 620 15.89 -8.54 31.16
N GLU A 621 14.90 -7.64 31.16
CA GLU A 621 13.49 -8.01 30.94
C GLU A 621 13.30 -8.72 29.60
N ASP A 622 13.76 -8.14 28.50
CA ASP A 622 13.54 -8.69 27.15
C ASP A 622 14.24 -10.06 27.01
N VAL A 623 15.48 -10.19 27.51
CA VAL A 623 16.21 -11.46 27.54
C VAL A 623 15.48 -12.49 28.43
N TRP A 624 14.95 -12.08 29.58
CA TRP A 624 14.19 -12.95 30.48
C TRP A 624 12.88 -13.41 29.85
N ILE A 625 12.04 -12.50 29.34
CA ILE A 625 10.76 -12.84 28.70
C ILE A 625 10.96 -13.78 27.50
N ILE A 626 12.00 -13.56 26.68
CA ILE A 626 12.26 -14.35 25.47
C ILE A 626 12.87 -15.72 25.80
N PHE A 627 13.76 -15.82 26.80
CA PHE A 627 14.58 -17.02 27.02
C PHE A 627 14.36 -17.76 28.35
N PHE A 628 13.66 -17.21 29.35
CA PHE A 628 13.53 -17.84 30.69
C PHE A 628 12.93 -19.26 30.65
N ASN A 629 12.00 -19.53 29.74
CA ASN A 629 11.39 -20.86 29.55
C ASN A 629 12.28 -21.83 28.72
N MET A 630 13.40 -21.37 28.16
CA MET A 630 14.21 -22.09 27.16
C MET A 630 15.35 -22.90 27.79
N ASN A 631 15.01 -23.86 28.66
CA ASN A 631 15.94 -24.82 29.32
C ASN A 631 16.91 -24.19 30.35
N SER A 632 16.93 -24.75 31.57
CA SER A 632 17.76 -24.28 32.69
C SER A 632 19.26 -24.22 32.36
N ARG A 633 19.76 -25.09 31.48
CA ARG A 633 21.18 -25.08 31.05
C ARG A 633 21.52 -23.85 30.19
N PHE A 634 20.57 -23.30 29.43
CA PHE A 634 20.79 -22.07 28.67
C PHE A 634 20.69 -20.84 29.59
N ASN A 635 19.73 -20.83 30.52
CA ASN A 635 19.64 -19.78 31.54
C ASN A 635 20.94 -19.65 32.36
N SER A 636 21.52 -20.76 32.82
CA SER A 636 22.84 -20.77 33.47
C SER A 636 23.92 -20.16 32.54
N LEU A 637 24.00 -20.60 31.28
CA LEU A 637 25.02 -20.13 30.34
C LEU A 637 24.90 -18.62 30.01
N VAL A 638 23.68 -18.07 30.00
CA VAL A 638 23.45 -16.62 29.84
C VAL A 638 23.72 -15.85 31.13
N PHE A 639 23.12 -16.24 32.25
CA PHE A 639 23.12 -15.41 33.46
C PHE A 639 24.34 -15.61 34.37
N ASP A 640 24.98 -16.77 34.39
CA ASP A 640 26.24 -17.02 35.12
C ASP A 640 27.47 -16.45 34.38
N SER A 641 27.28 -15.90 33.18
CA SER A 641 28.32 -15.31 32.35
C SER A 641 28.73 -13.91 32.82
N ARG A 642 29.92 -13.46 32.44
CA ARG A 642 30.45 -12.11 32.78
C ARG A 642 29.82 -10.98 31.95
N LEU A 643 28.56 -11.11 31.55
CA LEU A 643 27.83 -10.09 30.79
C LEU A 643 27.58 -8.83 31.63
N ARG A 644 27.57 -7.67 30.97
CA ARG A 644 27.23 -6.38 31.58
C ARG A 644 25.77 -6.07 31.29
N LEU A 645 24.90 -6.52 32.18
CA LEU A 645 23.47 -6.52 31.94
C LEU A 645 22.80 -5.18 32.33
N THR A 646 21.90 -4.70 31.47
CA THR A 646 21.10 -3.48 31.71
C THR A 646 19.67 -3.85 32.09
N ALA A 647 19.30 -3.62 33.35
CA ALA A 647 17.96 -3.86 33.86
C ALA A 647 17.15 -2.55 33.83
N ASP A 648 16.55 -2.22 32.68
CA ASP A 648 15.40 -1.29 32.69
C ASP A 648 14.15 -2.01 33.18
N VAL A 649 13.70 -1.64 34.37
CA VAL A 649 12.55 -2.27 35.04
C VAL A 649 11.33 -1.33 35.03
N SER A 650 11.47 -0.09 34.54
CA SER A 650 10.44 0.95 34.59
C SER A 650 9.13 0.64 33.82
N LYS A 651 9.14 -0.41 32.99
CA LYS A 651 8.05 -0.80 32.08
C LYS A 651 7.34 -2.11 32.47
N ILE A 652 7.85 -2.84 33.47
CA ILE A 652 7.30 -4.16 33.86
C ILE A 652 5.98 -4.00 34.64
N ASP A 653 5.03 -4.92 34.40
CA ASP A 653 3.80 -5.04 35.19
C ASP A 653 4.02 -5.89 36.46
N LYS A 654 3.23 -5.61 37.51
CA LYS A 654 3.53 -6.05 38.88
C LYS A 654 3.76 -7.56 39.05
N SER A 655 2.94 -8.41 38.42
CA SER A 655 3.10 -9.87 38.48
C SER A 655 4.44 -10.33 37.90
N ASN A 656 4.84 -9.74 36.78
CA ASN A 656 6.07 -10.09 36.08
C ASN A 656 7.27 -9.53 36.85
N PHE A 657 7.15 -8.35 37.44
CA PHE A 657 8.16 -7.78 38.34
C PHE A 657 8.36 -8.63 39.60
N ASP A 658 7.28 -9.09 40.22
CA ASP A 658 7.34 -9.97 41.40
C ASP A 658 8.06 -11.29 41.06
N SER A 659 7.75 -11.92 39.91
CA SER A 659 8.45 -13.11 39.40
C SER A 659 9.90 -12.83 38.99
N PHE A 660 10.16 -11.72 38.32
CA PHE A 660 11.48 -11.27 37.88
C PHE A 660 12.39 -11.09 39.10
N CYS A 661 11.98 -10.29 40.08
CA CYS A 661 12.70 -10.11 41.34
C CYS A 661 12.98 -11.44 42.04
N LEU A 662 12.01 -12.34 42.18
CA LEU A 662 12.23 -13.66 42.79
C LEU A 662 13.31 -14.47 42.04
N SER A 663 13.26 -14.52 40.71
CA SER A 663 14.24 -15.25 39.88
C SER A 663 15.63 -14.60 39.82
N LEU A 664 15.70 -13.28 39.99
CA LEU A 664 16.93 -12.50 39.99
C LEU A 664 17.63 -12.63 41.35
N ILE A 665 16.86 -12.55 42.44
CA ILE A 665 17.29 -12.78 43.82
C ILE A 665 17.80 -14.22 44.04
N SER A 666 17.18 -15.22 43.41
CA SER A 666 17.58 -16.61 43.60
C SER A 666 18.88 -17.01 42.90
N THR A 667 19.39 -16.19 41.95
CA THR A 667 20.31 -16.72 40.93
C THR A 667 21.52 -15.84 40.60
N ASN A 668 21.38 -14.54 40.29
CA ASN A 668 22.50 -13.77 39.73
C ASN A 668 22.52 -12.28 40.12
N PHE A 669 23.48 -11.91 40.97
CA PHE A 669 23.68 -10.54 41.48
C PHE A 669 24.90 -9.81 40.89
N SER A 670 25.93 -10.53 40.46
CA SER A 670 27.27 -9.96 40.16
C SER A 670 27.44 -9.35 38.77
N ASN A 671 26.39 -9.40 37.94
CA ASN A 671 26.49 -9.18 36.48
C ASN A 671 25.61 -8.01 36.00
N ILE A 672 24.86 -7.34 36.89
CA ILE A 672 24.06 -6.16 36.54
C ILE A 672 24.96 -4.91 36.56
N PHE A 673 25.00 -4.22 35.43
CA PHE A 673 25.86 -3.05 35.18
C PHE A 673 25.06 -1.74 35.21
N THR A 674 23.81 -1.77 34.73
CA THR A 674 22.87 -0.65 34.74
C THR A 674 21.55 -1.08 35.37
N LEU A 675 20.97 -0.24 36.24
CA LEU A 675 19.66 -0.48 36.87
C LEU A 675 18.78 0.78 36.78
N ILE A 676 17.54 0.61 36.31
CA ILE A 676 16.52 1.67 36.21
C ILE A 676 15.25 1.19 36.94
N LEU A 677 14.81 1.96 37.94
CA LEU A 677 13.60 1.69 38.73
C LEU A 677 12.65 2.90 38.69
N SER A 678 11.33 2.67 38.71
CA SER A 678 10.32 3.74 38.69
C SER A 678 9.19 3.54 39.70
N ASN A 679 8.81 4.63 40.38
CA ASN A 679 7.65 4.69 41.28
C ASN A 679 6.37 5.19 40.58
N ASN A 680 6.28 5.03 39.25
CA ASN A 680 5.19 5.55 38.41
C ASN A 680 3.80 5.39 39.04
N TYR A 681 3.20 6.52 39.41
CA TYR A 681 1.93 6.66 40.13
C TYR A 681 0.76 5.84 39.56
N TYR A 682 0.78 5.52 38.26
CA TYR A 682 -0.31 4.82 37.57
C TYR A 682 -0.14 3.30 37.48
N ARG A 683 0.99 2.73 37.95
CA ARG A 683 1.22 1.29 37.98
C ARG A 683 1.33 0.76 39.40
N TYR A 684 2.50 0.92 40.02
CA TYR A 684 2.81 0.54 41.40
C TYR A 684 4.23 1.04 41.74
N SER A 685 4.54 1.18 43.03
CA SER A 685 5.88 1.60 43.46
C SER A 685 6.88 0.45 43.35
N GLN A 686 7.74 0.49 42.33
CA GLN A 686 8.80 -0.52 42.12
C GLN A 686 9.96 -0.30 43.09
N ILE A 687 10.35 0.94 43.36
CA ILE A 687 11.51 1.26 44.21
C ILE A 687 11.25 0.76 45.63
N HIS A 688 10.06 1.03 46.19
CA HIS A 688 9.64 0.46 47.46
C HIS A 688 9.62 -1.07 47.46
N SER A 689 9.04 -1.68 46.42
CA SER A 689 8.92 -3.14 46.29
C SER A 689 10.27 -3.84 46.09
N PHE A 690 11.27 -3.12 45.61
CA PHE A 690 12.65 -3.58 45.44
C PHE A 690 13.46 -3.43 46.74
N LEU A 691 13.47 -2.23 47.33
CA LEU A 691 14.22 -1.93 48.56
C LEU A 691 13.70 -2.72 49.77
N SER A 692 12.41 -3.06 49.82
CA SER A 692 11.84 -3.93 50.86
C SER A 692 12.22 -5.41 50.73
N ARG A 693 12.85 -5.82 49.63
CA ARG A 693 13.26 -7.22 49.35
C ARG A 693 14.77 -7.39 49.17
N THR A 694 15.48 -6.34 48.73
CA THR A 694 16.90 -6.36 48.38
C THR A 694 17.56 -5.01 48.64
N ASN A 695 18.76 -5.03 49.22
CA ASN A 695 19.64 -3.87 49.25
C ASN A 695 20.40 -3.71 47.93
N LEU A 696 20.67 -2.47 47.52
CA LEU A 696 21.48 -2.17 46.34
C LEU A 696 22.94 -2.64 46.49
N THR A 697 23.44 -2.74 47.73
CA THR A 697 24.81 -3.18 48.07
C THR A 697 25.16 -4.59 47.61
N VAL A 698 24.17 -5.38 47.19
CA VAL A 698 24.37 -6.73 46.61
C VAL A 698 24.87 -6.65 45.16
N PHE A 699 24.61 -5.56 44.44
CA PHE A 699 25.03 -5.35 43.05
C PHE A 699 26.44 -4.75 42.97
N GLN A 700 27.44 -5.53 43.38
CA GLN A 700 28.86 -5.11 43.44
C GLN A 700 29.46 -4.67 42.09
N SER A 701 28.78 -4.96 40.97
CA SER A 701 29.16 -4.61 39.60
C SER A 701 28.46 -3.37 39.04
N LEU A 702 27.58 -2.71 39.80
CA LEU A 702 26.74 -1.63 39.28
C LEU A 702 27.57 -0.39 38.92
N HIS A 703 27.40 0.11 37.69
CA HIS A 703 28.06 1.32 37.18
C HIS A 703 27.09 2.48 36.92
N ALA A 704 25.82 2.19 36.60
CA ALA A 704 24.80 3.20 36.32
C ALA A 704 23.49 2.92 37.08
N LEU A 705 22.97 3.94 37.77
CA LEU A 705 21.72 3.88 38.52
C LEU A 705 20.76 5.01 38.09
N THR A 706 19.53 4.67 37.77
CA THR A 706 18.46 5.63 37.44
C THR A 706 17.22 5.39 38.30
N LEU A 707 16.70 6.45 38.91
CA LEU A 707 15.60 6.42 39.88
C LEU A 707 14.55 7.44 39.45
N ILE A 708 13.36 6.97 39.10
CA ILE A 708 12.27 7.80 38.56
C ILE A 708 11.11 7.83 39.56
N ASP A 709 10.62 9.03 39.88
CA ASP A 709 9.53 9.31 40.81
C ASP A 709 9.85 8.92 42.28
N ILE A 710 11.13 8.89 42.66
CA ILE A 710 11.57 8.40 43.99
C ILE A 710 11.16 9.32 45.14
N ASN A 711 10.73 8.71 46.25
CA ASN A 711 10.25 9.38 47.45
C ASN A 711 11.40 9.65 48.45
N TYR A 712 11.22 10.61 49.38
CA TYR A 712 12.31 11.05 50.28
C TYR A 712 12.96 9.93 51.11
N ASN A 713 12.13 9.07 51.71
CA ASN A 713 12.59 7.96 52.56
C ASN A 713 13.37 6.90 51.76
N GLU A 714 13.12 6.80 50.46
CA GLU A 714 13.80 5.86 49.56
C GLU A 714 15.10 6.48 49.04
N LEU A 715 15.09 7.76 48.67
CA LEU A 715 16.29 8.48 48.25
C LEU A 715 17.33 8.59 49.37
N THR A 716 16.88 8.76 50.64
CA THR A 716 17.76 8.76 51.81
C THR A 716 18.40 7.40 52.10
N GLU A 717 17.67 6.29 51.95
CA GLU A 717 18.27 4.94 52.05
C GLU A 717 19.21 4.64 50.88
N VAL A 718 18.84 5.00 49.65
CA VAL A 718 19.70 4.82 48.47
C VAL A 718 20.98 5.64 48.60
N ALA A 719 20.92 6.88 49.10
CA ALA A 719 22.12 7.71 49.35
C ALA A 719 23.06 7.12 50.43
N LYS A 720 22.55 6.35 51.40
CA LYS A 720 23.39 5.57 52.34
C LYS A 720 24.06 4.39 51.66
N GLN A 721 23.36 3.72 50.74
CA GLN A 721 23.83 2.51 50.07
C GLN A 721 24.80 2.80 48.90
N ILE A 722 24.64 3.92 48.19
CA ILE A 722 25.55 4.36 47.10
C ILE A 722 27.00 4.47 47.58
N LYS A 723 27.23 4.92 48.83
CA LYS A 723 28.57 4.99 49.46
C LYS A 723 29.29 3.64 49.58
N GLN A 724 28.57 2.53 49.40
CA GLN A 724 29.10 1.17 49.47
C GLN A 724 29.23 0.53 48.07
N LEU A 725 28.95 1.28 46.99
CA LEU A 725 29.03 0.82 45.59
C LEU A 725 30.25 1.44 44.88
N PRO A 726 31.36 0.71 44.73
CA PRO A 726 32.64 1.29 44.32
C PRO A 726 32.75 1.69 42.83
N PHE A 727 31.81 1.27 41.97
CA PHE A 727 31.90 1.47 40.51
C PHE A 727 30.80 2.37 39.91
N VAL A 728 29.84 2.85 40.71
CA VAL A 728 28.76 3.73 40.22
C VAL A 728 29.35 5.06 39.75
N ASN A 729 29.31 5.29 38.43
CA ASN A 729 29.84 6.48 37.77
C ASN A 729 28.75 7.35 37.12
N TYR A 730 27.53 6.81 36.95
CA TYR A 730 26.36 7.51 36.44
C TYR A 730 25.21 7.42 37.43
N LEU A 731 24.64 8.57 37.80
CA LEU A 731 23.45 8.68 38.65
C LEU A 731 22.43 9.64 38.03
N HIS A 732 21.19 9.16 37.89
CA HIS A 732 20.05 9.97 37.47
C HIS A 732 18.90 9.82 38.46
N VAL A 733 18.41 10.94 39.00
CA VAL A 733 17.31 11.02 39.96
C VAL A 733 16.26 12.00 39.45
N ASN A 734 15.01 11.55 39.32
CA ASN A 734 13.84 12.39 39.08
C ASN A 734 12.82 12.24 40.22
N THR A 735 12.24 13.34 40.69
CA THR A 735 11.30 13.36 41.82
C THR A 735 10.09 14.26 41.55
N HIS A 736 8.89 13.74 41.83
CA HIS A 736 7.63 14.52 41.75
C HIS A 736 7.02 14.88 43.12
N GLU A 737 7.64 14.48 44.24
CA GLU A 737 7.23 14.90 45.59
C GLU A 737 7.71 16.33 45.94
N ILE A 738 6.99 16.98 46.86
CA ILE A 738 7.39 18.27 47.45
C ILE A 738 8.07 18.00 48.79
N PHE A 739 9.41 17.99 48.78
CA PHE A 739 10.25 17.84 49.96
C PHE A 739 10.32 19.14 50.80
N ARG A 740 11.00 19.06 51.96
CA ARG A 740 11.38 20.22 52.78
C ARG A 740 12.84 20.59 52.51
N ASP A 741 13.12 21.88 52.33
CA ASP A 741 14.43 22.41 51.89
C ASP A 741 15.64 21.80 52.62
N LYS A 742 15.64 21.84 53.96
CA LYS A 742 16.74 21.32 54.79
C LYS A 742 16.89 19.80 54.78
N GLU A 743 15.79 19.07 54.59
CA GLU A 743 15.82 17.61 54.51
C GLU A 743 16.43 17.19 53.16
N LEU A 744 16.03 17.84 52.06
CA LEU A 744 16.58 17.58 50.72
C LEU A 744 18.05 18.00 50.58
N SER A 745 18.44 19.18 51.12
CA SER A 745 19.81 19.72 51.00
C SER A 745 20.89 18.79 51.56
N ASN A 746 20.57 17.98 52.58
CA ASN A 746 21.51 17.00 53.14
C ASN A 746 21.74 15.80 52.20
N VAL A 747 20.71 15.44 51.41
CA VAL A 747 20.75 14.29 50.50
C VAL A 747 21.39 14.67 49.17
N THR A 748 21.07 15.84 48.63
CA THR A 748 21.73 16.38 47.43
C THR A 748 23.22 16.64 47.68
N HIS A 749 23.58 17.15 48.87
CA HIS A 749 24.97 17.29 49.32
C HIS A 749 25.71 15.96 49.37
N ALA A 750 25.09 14.92 49.93
CA ALA A 750 25.68 13.58 49.95
C ALA A 750 25.97 13.08 48.53
N LEU A 751 24.97 13.13 47.63
CA LEU A 751 25.08 12.63 46.25
C LEU A 751 26.07 13.44 45.38
N LEU A 752 26.23 14.74 45.60
CA LEU A 752 27.14 15.60 44.82
C LEU A 752 28.61 15.47 45.23
N ASN A 753 28.90 15.10 46.47
CA ASN A 753 30.28 14.91 46.97
C ASN A 753 30.81 13.47 46.77
N GLU A 754 30.03 12.55 46.18
CA GLU A 754 30.51 11.19 45.89
C GLU A 754 31.58 11.19 44.79
N SER A 755 32.84 10.90 45.18
CA SER A 755 34.02 11.05 44.32
C SER A 755 34.04 10.14 43.07
N ASN A 756 33.28 9.05 43.10
CA ASN A 756 33.18 8.06 42.02
C ASN A 756 32.23 8.49 40.88
N ILE A 757 31.25 9.36 41.16
CA ILE A 757 30.18 9.69 40.22
C ILE A 757 30.64 10.80 39.27
N ARG A 758 30.71 10.49 37.97
CA ARG A 758 31.16 11.41 36.91
C ARG A 758 30.01 12.05 36.14
N VAL A 759 28.84 11.43 36.12
CA VAL A 759 27.64 11.94 35.44
C VAL A 759 26.51 12.02 36.46
N ILE A 760 26.03 13.23 36.73
CA ILE A 760 24.98 13.51 37.71
C ILE A 760 23.83 14.24 37.01
N VAL A 761 22.63 13.67 37.10
CA VAL A 761 21.39 14.25 36.59
C VAL A 761 20.38 14.31 37.74
N LEU A 762 20.01 15.52 38.18
CA LEU A 762 19.08 15.75 39.28
C LEU A 762 17.91 16.63 38.81
N TYR A 763 16.73 16.02 38.68
CA TYR A 763 15.48 16.70 38.37
C TYR A 763 14.60 16.69 39.62
N LEU A 764 14.60 17.83 40.32
CA LEU A 764 13.94 18.02 41.62
C LEU A 764 12.78 19.02 41.47
N HIS A 765 11.70 18.83 42.23
CA HIS A 765 10.42 19.52 41.99
C HIS A 765 10.52 21.06 42.08
N GLU A 766 9.76 21.77 41.21
CA GLU A 766 9.75 23.23 40.91
C GLU A 766 9.69 24.25 42.09
N LYS A 767 9.72 23.85 43.37
CA LYS A 767 9.36 24.71 44.52
C LYS A 767 10.41 24.83 45.62
N ILE A 768 11.53 24.11 45.52
CA ILE A 768 12.46 23.87 46.63
C ILE A 768 13.86 24.34 46.26
N GLN A 769 14.48 25.16 47.11
CA GLN A 769 15.88 25.56 46.94
C GLN A 769 16.77 24.65 47.78
N TRP A 770 17.54 23.78 47.12
CA TRP A 770 18.21 22.63 47.73
C TRP A 770 19.74 22.76 47.90
N ILE A 771 20.26 23.98 47.79
CA ILE A 771 21.68 24.31 48.01
C ILE A 771 21.78 25.43 49.06
N GLU A 772 22.15 25.10 50.29
CA GLU A 772 22.57 26.08 51.31
C GLU A 772 24.07 26.43 51.20
N SER A 773 24.50 27.50 51.88
CA SER A 773 25.59 28.36 51.36
C SER A 773 27.05 27.94 51.64
N GLU A 774 27.30 26.87 52.40
CA GLU A 774 28.61 26.65 53.05
C GLU A 774 29.18 25.22 52.92
N ALA A 775 28.50 24.30 52.21
CA ALA A 775 28.71 22.87 52.42
C ALA A 775 29.42 22.08 51.30
N ILE A 776 29.44 22.53 50.04
CA ILE A 776 29.96 21.73 48.91
C ILE A 776 31.49 21.86 48.83
N THR A 777 32.21 20.80 49.20
CA THR A 777 33.68 20.79 49.27
C THR A 777 34.35 20.45 47.94
N SER A 778 33.76 19.55 47.15
CA SER A 778 34.24 19.18 45.82
C SER A 778 33.25 18.24 45.12
N CYS A 779 32.93 18.54 43.85
CA CYS A 779 32.16 17.65 42.98
C CYS A 779 33.03 17.22 41.79
N ASN A 780 33.12 15.91 41.54
CA ASN A 780 33.98 15.36 40.48
C ASN A 780 33.25 15.10 39.15
N ALA A 781 32.05 15.66 38.98
CA ALA A 781 31.23 15.45 37.80
C ALA A 781 31.85 16.05 36.53
N GLU A 782 32.02 15.24 35.48
CA GLU A 782 32.35 15.68 34.12
C GLU A 782 31.11 16.19 33.37
N VAL A 783 29.93 15.68 33.76
CA VAL A 783 28.62 16.05 33.19
C VAL A 783 27.61 16.29 34.31
N LEU A 784 26.99 17.47 34.31
CA LEU A 784 26.01 17.88 35.32
C LEU A 784 24.75 18.42 34.64
N SER A 785 23.59 17.93 35.07
CA SER A 785 22.28 18.36 34.56
C SER A 785 21.32 18.62 35.72
N LEU A 786 20.87 19.87 35.86
CA LEU A 786 20.07 20.35 37.00
C LEU A 786 18.86 21.16 36.53
N ASP A 787 17.71 20.91 37.16
CA ASP A 787 16.51 21.72 36.99
C ASP A 787 16.24 22.64 38.20
N PHE A 788 15.65 23.80 37.94
CA PHE A 788 15.16 24.80 38.89
C PHE A 788 16.22 25.36 39.86
N ILE A 789 17.43 25.65 39.35
CA ILE A 789 18.52 26.30 40.08
C ILE A 789 18.62 27.80 39.78
N ASN A 790 18.90 28.62 40.80
CA ASN A 790 19.09 30.07 40.67
C ASN A 790 20.57 30.43 40.40
N ALA A 791 20.81 31.56 39.72
CA ALA A 791 22.16 32.02 39.35
C ALA A 791 23.12 32.14 40.55
N ASP A 792 22.66 32.66 41.69
CA ASP A 792 23.48 32.81 42.90
C ASP A 792 23.93 31.45 43.48
N ARG A 793 23.11 30.40 43.31
CA ARG A 793 23.46 29.03 43.73
C ARG A 793 24.34 28.32 42.70
N LEU A 794 24.15 28.62 41.42
CA LEU A 794 25.06 28.19 40.35
C LEU A 794 26.49 28.71 40.59
N ALA A 795 26.62 29.97 41.01
CA ALA A 795 27.91 30.60 41.34
C ALA A 795 28.61 29.97 42.56
N LEU A 796 27.88 29.36 43.50
CA LEU A 796 28.44 28.60 44.63
C LEU A 796 28.84 27.16 44.23
N LEU A 797 28.10 26.55 43.30
CA LEU A 797 28.30 25.16 42.90
C LEU A 797 29.47 24.99 41.92
N LEU A 798 29.49 25.76 40.83
CA LEU A 798 30.40 25.53 39.71
C LEU A 798 31.90 25.71 40.02
N PRO A 799 32.37 26.65 40.88
CA PRO A 799 33.78 26.74 41.25
C PRO A 799 34.32 25.45 41.91
N ASN A 800 33.43 24.66 42.53
CA ASN A 800 33.75 23.39 43.19
C ASN A 800 33.64 22.18 42.25
N CYS A 801 33.43 22.40 40.93
CA CYS A 801 33.23 21.37 39.90
C CYS A 801 34.34 21.37 38.81
N PRO A 802 35.64 21.25 39.14
CA PRO A 802 36.75 21.51 38.20
C PRO A 802 36.82 20.54 37.00
N SER A 803 36.17 19.37 37.08
CA SER A 803 36.12 18.36 36.01
C SER A 803 35.07 18.65 34.92
N LEU A 804 34.21 19.66 35.10
CA LEU A 804 32.96 19.82 34.37
C LEU A 804 33.12 20.25 32.89
N ARG A 805 32.75 19.37 31.96
CA ARG A 805 32.84 19.62 30.50
C ARG A 805 31.50 19.93 29.84
N SER A 806 30.41 19.50 30.47
CA SER A 806 29.05 19.55 29.93
C SER A 806 28.05 19.94 31.01
N LEU A 807 27.36 21.06 30.81
CA LEU A 807 26.39 21.61 31.76
C LEU A 807 25.02 21.77 31.10
N THR A 808 23.96 21.27 31.75
CA THR A 808 22.56 21.47 31.34
C THR A 808 21.77 22.09 32.49
N LEU A 809 21.04 23.17 32.20
CA LEU A 809 20.30 23.96 33.18
C LEU A 809 18.87 24.29 32.71
N THR A 810 17.90 24.07 33.59
CA THR A 810 16.58 24.72 33.52
C THR A 810 16.46 25.75 34.64
N LEU A 811 16.17 26.99 34.30
CA LEU A 811 16.11 28.11 35.25
C LEU A 811 14.64 28.47 35.56
N ASP A 812 14.30 28.73 36.82
CA ASP A 812 12.90 28.97 37.24
C ASP A 812 12.39 30.36 36.83
N PRO A 813 11.23 30.48 36.15
CA PRO A 813 10.60 31.77 35.85
C PRO A 813 10.02 32.51 37.06
N ARG A 814 9.86 31.84 38.22
CA ARG A 814 9.06 32.33 39.37
C ARG A 814 9.88 32.74 40.59
N SER A 815 11.20 32.56 40.59
CA SER A 815 12.07 33.41 41.39
C SER A 815 11.86 34.84 40.89
N SER A 816 11.07 35.63 41.62
CA SER A 816 10.79 37.02 41.28
C SER A 816 12.10 37.75 41.05
N VAL A 817 12.26 38.43 39.92
CA VAL A 817 13.29 39.47 39.77
C VAL A 817 13.11 40.45 40.93
N PRO A 818 14.01 40.48 41.92
CA PRO A 818 14.06 41.60 42.84
C PRO A 818 14.46 42.79 41.96
N LYS A 819 13.76 43.92 42.07
CA LYS A 819 13.96 45.10 41.20
C LYS A 819 15.27 45.86 41.52
N THR A 820 16.28 45.11 41.95
CA THR A 820 17.55 45.51 42.57
C THR A 820 18.66 44.46 42.32
N VAL A 821 18.47 43.46 41.44
CA VAL A 821 19.50 42.45 41.10
C VAL A 821 20.41 42.88 39.94
N ASP A 822 20.10 43.98 39.25
CA ASP A 822 20.98 44.53 38.22
C ASP A 822 22.37 44.97 38.74
N GLU A 823 22.54 45.16 40.05
CA GLU A 823 23.84 45.50 40.66
C GLU A 823 24.63 44.28 41.17
N ASN A 824 23.97 43.20 41.62
CA ASN A 824 24.64 42.05 42.27
C ASN A 824 25.12 40.95 41.30
N LEU A 825 24.54 40.84 40.11
CA LEU A 825 25.09 39.99 39.04
C LEU A 825 26.45 40.51 38.52
N SER A 826 26.81 41.74 38.85
CA SER A 826 28.03 42.44 38.42
C SER A 826 29.26 42.14 39.26
N SER A 827 29.10 41.59 40.47
CA SER A 827 30.16 41.56 41.50
C SER A 827 30.73 40.17 41.81
N THR A 828 30.06 39.09 41.39
CA THR A 828 30.40 37.70 41.78
C THR A 828 30.86 36.81 40.62
N LEU A 829 30.46 37.10 39.38
CA LEU A 829 30.87 36.33 38.20
C LEU A 829 32.16 36.92 37.59
N THR A 830 33.32 36.40 37.99
CA THR A 830 34.59 36.78 37.35
C THR A 830 34.74 36.17 35.96
N LEU A 831 35.36 36.92 35.04
CA LEU A 831 35.36 36.69 33.57
C LEU A 831 36.01 35.39 33.06
N ASN A 832 36.49 34.49 33.93
CA ASN A 832 37.17 33.25 33.56
C ASN A 832 36.60 31.98 34.21
N THR A 833 35.61 32.07 35.12
CA THR A 833 35.24 30.96 36.01
C THR A 833 34.83 29.67 35.29
N PHE A 834 34.19 29.77 34.11
CA PHE A 834 33.62 28.60 33.42
C PHE A 834 34.30 28.27 32.09
N ALA A 835 35.54 28.73 31.87
CA ALA A 835 36.31 28.53 30.64
C ALA A 835 36.65 27.05 30.31
N HIS A 836 36.26 26.09 31.14
CA HIS A 836 36.43 24.65 30.95
C HIS A 836 35.18 23.95 30.37
N ILE A 837 34.01 24.60 30.40
CA ILE A 837 32.75 24.06 29.87
C ILE A 837 32.75 24.13 28.33
N THR A 838 32.50 23.00 27.67
CA THR A 838 32.53 22.87 26.20
C THR A 838 31.15 22.65 25.57
N TYR A 839 30.22 22.08 26.34
CA TYR A 839 28.79 21.94 26.01
C TYR A 839 27.94 22.67 27.05
N LEU A 840 27.04 23.54 26.59
CA LEU A 840 26.10 24.25 27.44
C LEU A 840 24.68 24.17 26.86
N ARG A 841 23.74 23.65 27.65
CA ARG A 841 22.30 23.67 27.35
C ARG A 841 21.54 24.50 28.38
N LEU A 842 20.70 25.42 27.89
CA LEU A 842 19.89 26.33 28.71
C LEU A 842 18.40 26.25 28.32
N CYS A 843 17.53 26.23 29.32
CA CYS A 843 16.07 26.31 29.17
C CYS A 843 15.51 27.52 29.95
N PHE A 844 14.81 28.42 29.26
CA PHE A 844 14.35 29.73 29.80
C PHE A 844 12.85 30.00 29.57
N ARG A 845 12.20 30.65 30.54
CA ARG A 845 10.91 31.37 30.38
C ARG A 845 10.85 32.53 31.39
N PRO A 846 10.24 33.68 31.09
CA PRO A 846 10.29 34.37 29.79
C PRO A 846 11.73 34.83 29.47
N PHE A 847 11.93 35.51 28.34
CA PHE A 847 13.26 35.88 27.84
C PHE A 847 13.74 37.26 28.33
N ASP A 848 14.84 37.32 29.07
CA ASP A 848 15.63 38.54 29.32
C ASP A 848 16.99 38.43 28.63
N ALA A 849 17.26 39.35 27.70
CA ALA A 849 18.49 39.38 26.92
C ALA A 849 19.73 39.74 27.77
N SER A 850 19.56 40.57 28.81
CA SER A 850 20.66 41.06 29.65
C SER A 850 21.23 39.97 30.58
N ALA A 851 20.39 39.04 31.02
CA ALA A 851 20.81 37.89 31.81
C ALA A 851 21.55 36.86 30.94
N LEU A 852 21.09 36.65 29.70
CA LEU A 852 21.75 35.75 28.76
C LEU A 852 23.12 36.27 28.31
N ASP A 853 23.25 37.56 27.99
CA ASP A 853 24.53 38.17 27.60
C ASP A 853 25.58 38.07 28.73
N ARG A 854 25.17 38.40 29.97
CA ARG A 854 25.98 38.23 31.18
C ARG A 854 26.39 36.77 31.45
N LEU A 855 25.49 35.81 31.21
CA LEU A 855 25.82 34.40 31.40
C LEU A 855 26.77 33.89 30.29
N LEU A 856 26.54 34.23 29.02
CA LEU A 856 27.38 33.77 27.92
C LEU A 856 28.80 34.34 27.97
N SER A 857 28.97 35.60 28.39
CA SER A 857 30.31 36.20 28.56
C SER A 857 31.19 35.47 29.59
N SER A 858 30.57 34.73 30.53
CA SER A 858 31.27 33.93 31.53
C SER A 858 31.69 32.52 31.06
N VAL A 859 31.23 32.07 29.87
CA VAL A 859 31.50 30.74 29.31
C VAL A 859 32.06 30.79 27.86
N PRO A 860 33.18 31.50 27.60
CA PRO A 860 33.68 31.76 26.24
C PRO A 860 34.13 30.51 25.45
N SER A 861 34.34 29.38 26.14
CA SER A 861 34.86 28.12 25.56
C SER A 861 33.79 27.18 24.97
N VAL A 862 32.51 27.57 24.98
CA VAL A 862 31.42 26.70 24.50
C VAL A 862 31.52 26.46 22.99
N ARG A 863 31.88 25.23 22.62
CA ARG A 863 31.86 24.73 21.24
C ARG A 863 30.47 24.29 20.81
N ARG A 864 29.62 23.89 21.75
CA ARG A 864 28.27 23.36 21.49
C ARG A 864 27.24 24.04 22.39
N PHE A 865 26.44 24.94 21.82
CA PHE A 865 25.41 25.68 22.54
C PHE A 865 24.01 25.19 22.15
N SER A 866 23.13 24.96 23.12
CA SER A 866 21.73 24.60 22.88
C SER A 866 20.81 25.46 23.75
N ILE A 867 20.01 26.32 23.13
CA ILE A 867 19.04 27.17 23.86
C ILE A 867 17.60 26.80 23.50
N GLU A 868 16.76 26.74 24.53
CA GLU A 868 15.33 26.46 24.43
C GLU A 868 14.56 27.52 25.22
N THR A 869 13.67 28.29 24.56
CA THR A 869 13.09 29.49 25.15
C THR A 869 11.67 29.80 24.67
N LEU A 870 10.87 30.44 25.55
CA LEU A 870 9.55 30.98 25.24
C LEU A 870 9.60 32.51 25.04
N VAL A 871 9.15 32.97 23.88
CA VAL A 871 9.22 34.38 23.43
C VAL A 871 7.84 34.91 23.06
N TYR A 872 7.51 36.11 23.56
CA TYR A 872 6.21 36.79 23.34
C TYR A 872 6.27 38.00 22.39
N ASN A 873 7.46 38.46 21.98
CA ASN A 873 7.62 39.56 21.00
C ASN A 873 8.45 39.11 19.79
N THR A 874 7.97 39.42 18.59
CA THR A 874 8.58 39.07 17.30
C THR A 874 9.96 39.68 17.05
N ASP A 875 10.32 40.77 17.73
CA ASP A 875 11.59 41.47 17.46
C ASP A 875 12.83 40.60 17.82
N TYR A 876 12.75 39.74 18.83
CA TYR A 876 13.82 38.79 19.18
C TYR A 876 13.92 37.58 18.23
N ILE A 877 12.98 37.45 17.29
CA ILE A 877 12.99 36.42 16.22
C ILE A 877 13.72 36.96 14.97
N ARG A 878 14.13 38.24 14.98
CA ARG A 878 14.93 38.83 13.91
C ARG A 878 16.41 38.51 14.12
N SER A 879 17.01 37.93 13.09
CA SER A 879 18.42 37.54 12.99
C SER A 879 19.45 38.47 13.68
N PRO A 880 19.44 39.82 13.48
CA PRO A 880 20.51 40.70 13.95
C PRO A 880 20.86 40.59 15.43
N PHE A 881 19.87 40.32 16.30
CA PHE A 881 20.09 40.14 17.73
C PHE A 881 20.97 38.91 18.02
N TRP A 882 20.58 37.75 17.49
CA TRP A 882 21.29 36.49 17.70
C TRP A 882 22.64 36.46 16.99
N THR A 883 22.74 37.00 15.77
CA THR A 883 24.03 37.08 15.08
C THR A 883 25.02 37.94 15.84
N THR A 884 24.58 39.05 16.46
CA THR A 884 25.44 39.92 17.27
C THR A 884 25.87 39.23 18.57
N LEU A 885 24.90 38.71 19.34
CA LEU A 885 25.14 38.05 20.64
C LEU A 885 26.11 36.86 20.54
N LEU A 886 25.99 36.06 19.48
CA LEU A 886 26.85 34.90 19.26
C LEU A 886 28.24 35.31 18.76
N GLN A 887 28.36 36.40 17.99
CA GLN A 887 29.65 36.95 17.56
C GLN A 887 30.46 37.59 18.67
N THR A 888 29.79 38.22 19.66
CA THR A 888 30.46 38.87 20.79
C THR A 888 30.86 37.86 21.86
N GLN A 889 29.94 37.01 22.31
CA GLN A 889 30.17 36.18 23.51
C GLN A 889 30.69 34.76 23.20
N LEU A 890 30.35 34.16 22.04
CA LEU A 890 30.68 32.75 21.72
C LEU A 890 31.54 32.61 20.44
N PRO A 891 32.80 33.09 20.44
CA PRO A 891 33.66 33.07 19.26
C PRO A 891 34.14 31.67 18.84
N LEU A 892 34.08 30.67 19.72
CA LEU A 892 34.54 29.29 19.48
C LEU A 892 33.41 28.30 19.16
N LEU A 893 32.22 28.79 18.82
CA LEU A 893 31.00 28.00 18.64
C LEU A 893 31.02 27.17 17.34
N GLU A 894 31.25 25.86 17.46
CA GLU A 894 31.22 24.89 16.35
C GLU A 894 29.78 24.49 15.95
N ARG A 895 28.85 24.49 16.91
CA ARG A 895 27.46 24.07 16.69
C ARG A 895 26.48 24.78 17.63
N ILE A 896 25.44 25.37 17.04
CA ILE A 896 24.28 25.88 17.77
C ILE A 896 23.05 24.99 17.54
N ARG A 897 22.18 24.90 18.55
CA ARG A 897 20.76 24.53 18.42
C ARG A 897 19.93 25.64 19.05
N LEU A 898 18.99 26.20 18.29
CA LEU A 898 18.09 27.26 18.75
C LEU A 898 16.66 26.75 18.64
N VAL A 899 15.93 26.71 19.77
CA VAL A 899 14.52 26.32 19.84
C VAL A 899 13.73 27.48 20.46
N VAL A 900 13.08 28.27 19.61
CA VAL A 900 12.21 29.39 20.02
C VAL A 900 10.77 28.95 19.88
N ARG A 901 10.03 28.98 21.00
CA ARG A 901 8.59 28.70 21.06
C ARG A 901 7.89 30.04 21.28
N GLY A 902 6.87 30.39 20.48
CA GLY A 902 6.27 31.74 20.59
C GLY A 902 4.87 31.90 19.99
N TRP A 903 4.23 33.01 20.34
CA TRP A 903 2.94 33.45 19.81
C TRP A 903 3.16 34.49 18.71
N PHE A 904 2.58 34.29 17.53
CA PHE A 904 2.87 35.09 16.34
C PHE A 904 1.68 35.99 15.99
N VAL A 905 1.74 37.25 16.43
CA VAL A 905 0.70 38.26 16.19
C VAL A 905 1.32 39.46 15.48
N LEU A 906 0.86 39.77 14.28
CA LEU A 906 1.24 40.99 13.56
C LEU A 906 0.59 42.21 14.21
N LYS A 907 1.22 43.39 14.08
CA LYS A 907 0.67 44.68 14.58
C LYS A 907 -0.69 45.07 13.96
N SER A 908 -1.17 44.36 12.94
CA SER A 908 -2.50 44.45 12.35
C SER A 908 -3.58 43.62 13.07
N GLY A 909 -3.23 42.81 14.06
CA GLY A 909 -4.17 41.96 14.81
C GLY A 909 -4.62 40.68 14.09
N THR A 910 -4.23 40.48 12.84
CA THR A 910 -4.51 39.26 12.06
C THR A 910 -3.53 38.14 12.42
N ILE A 911 -4.07 36.97 12.77
CA ILE A 911 -3.31 35.72 12.96
C ILE A 911 -3.08 35.09 11.58
N LEU A 912 -1.81 34.79 11.25
CA LEU A 912 -1.48 34.10 10.00
C LEU A 912 -1.85 32.61 10.10
N SER A 913 -2.88 32.21 9.36
CA SER A 913 -3.20 30.81 9.11
C SER A 913 -3.01 30.50 7.62
N ASN A 914 -2.06 29.60 7.32
CA ASN A 914 -1.83 28.99 6.01
C ASN A 914 -1.43 29.92 4.83
N GLU A 915 -0.85 31.10 5.08
CA GLU A 915 0.11 31.64 4.11
C GLU A 915 1.46 30.92 4.25
N LYS A 916 2.16 30.70 3.13
CA LYS A 916 3.44 29.99 3.13
C LYS A 916 4.52 30.87 3.78
N PHE A 917 4.83 30.59 5.05
CA PHE A 917 6.12 30.95 5.61
C PHE A 917 7.19 30.25 4.77
N ASP A 918 8.00 31.02 4.06
CA ASP A 918 9.08 30.46 3.24
C ASP A 918 10.28 30.18 4.15
N ASP A 919 10.50 28.90 4.47
CA ASP A 919 11.61 28.44 5.31
C ASP A 919 12.96 28.95 4.79
N SER A 920 13.11 29.13 3.46
CA SER A 920 14.33 29.68 2.87
C SER A 920 14.53 31.14 3.28
N SER A 921 13.48 31.95 3.38
CA SER A 921 13.56 33.35 3.82
C SER A 921 13.93 33.49 5.29
N VAL A 922 13.47 32.56 6.14
CA VAL A 922 13.84 32.53 7.55
C VAL A 922 15.32 32.16 7.68
N VAL A 923 15.75 31.08 7.02
CA VAL A 923 17.16 30.65 6.99
C VAL A 923 18.08 31.74 6.42
N ASP A 924 17.68 32.38 5.32
CA ASP A 924 18.44 33.46 4.69
C ASP A 924 18.52 34.71 5.56
N SER A 925 17.49 35.01 6.37
CA SER A 925 17.56 36.12 7.31
C SER A 925 18.69 35.95 8.33
N TYR A 926 18.98 34.72 8.75
CA TYR A 926 20.04 34.39 9.71
C TYR A 926 21.44 34.24 9.10
N ARG A 927 21.61 34.35 7.77
CA ARG A 927 22.92 34.23 7.10
C ARG A 927 23.94 35.23 7.66
N CYS A 928 25.12 34.72 7.99
CA CYS A 928 26.25 35.51 8.45
C CYS A 928 27.58 34.76 8.22
N ASP A 929 28.61 35.46 7.74
CA ASP A 929 29.83 34.88 7.16
C ASP A 929 30.63 33.93 8.07
N ARG A 930 30.47 34.02 9.41
CA ARG A 930 31.17 33.16 10.37
C ARG A 930 30.50 31.80 10.63
N TYR A 931 29.18 31.69 10.52
CA TYR A 931 28.43 30.52 11.02
C TYR A 931 27.73 29.72 9.92
N TRP A 932 27.76 30.20 8.68
CA TRP A 932 27.00 29.63 7.56
C TRP A 932 27.92 29.27 6.39
N LEU A 933 28.37 28.01 6.35
CA LEU A 933 29.25 27.51 5.32
C LEU A 933 28.74 26.18 4.74
N ASP A 934 27.95 26.28 3.67
CA ASP A 934 27.78 25.20 2.70
C ASP A 934 27.97 25.72 1.28
N ARG A 935 28.97 25.16 0.59
CA ARG A 935 29.15 25.16 -0.87
C ARG A 935 29.85 23.89 -1.37
N ALA A 936 29.90 22.80 -0.57
CA ALA A 936 30.79 21.67 -0.90
C ALA A 936 30.47 20.30 -0.29
N TYR A 937 29.96 20.19 0.94
CA TYR A 937 29.92 18.90 1.66
C TYR A 937 28.62 18.69 2.46
N LYS A 938 28.07 17.47 2.33
CA LYS A 938 26.78 17.03 2.89
C LYS A 938 26.70 17.19 4.42
N ARG A 939 26.22 18.33 4.90
CA ARG A 939 25.62 18.50 6.24
C ARG A 939 24.30 19.26 6.07
N LYS A 940 23.17 18.58 6.32
CA LYS A 940 21.84 19.18 6.19
C LYS A 940 21.56 20.08 7.38
N PHE A 941 21.45 21.38 7.15
CA PHE A 941 20.73 22.27 8.04
C PHE A 941 19.24 21.87 8.08
N HIS A 942 18.60 22.01 9.23
CA HIS A 942 17.17 21.75 9.35
C HIS A 942 16.50 22.85 10.18
N CYS A 943 15.95 23.83 9.47
CA CYS A 943 14.90 24.69 9.98
C CYS A 943 13.60 23.88 9.99
N HIS A 944 12.84 23.95 11.08
CA HIS A 944 11.52 23.36 11.21
C HIS A 944 10.61 24.37 11.92
N VAL A 945 9.47 24.71 11.32
CA VAL A 945 8.49 25.64 11.88
C VAL A 945 7.17 24.89 12.11
N ASP A 946 6.99 24.37 13.32
CA ASP A 946 5.76 23.67 13.70
C ASP A 946 4.72 24.66 14.22
N PHE A 947 3.61 24.82 13.49
CA PHE A 947 2.46 25.63 13.92
C PHE A 947 1.48 24.78 14.74
N TYR A 948 1.50 24.93 16.06
CA TYR A 948 0.44 24.49 16.96
C TYR A 948 -0.62 25.59 17.08
N SER A 949 -1.82 25.25 17.59
CA SER A 949 -3.06 26.03 17.38
C SER A 949 -3.01 27.53 17.66
N TYR A 950 -2.14 28.00 18.56
CA TYR A 950 -1.86 29.44 18.79
C TYR A 950 -0.37 29.77 18.97
N THR A 951 0.52 28.80 18.72
CA THR A 951 1.97 28.92 18.98
C THR A 951 2.78 28.24 17.89
N ALA A 952 3.78 28.93 17.34
CA ALA A 952 4.76 28.28 16.45
C ALA A 952 6.05 27.96 17.20
N VAL A 953 6.69 26.85 16.82
CA VAL A 953 7.99 26.41 17.31
C VAL A 953 8.99 26.49 16.17
N LEU A 954 9.89 27.45 16.25
CA LEU A 954 11.01 27.63 15.32
C LEU A 954 12.21 26.86 15.88
N GLN A 955 12.58 25.74 15.24
CA GLN A 955 13.76 24.97 15.58
C GLN A 955 14.81 25.07 14.47
N ILE A 956 16.02 25.50 14.83
CA ILE A 956 17.21 25.56 13.96
C ILE A 956 18.29 24.62 14.56
N ARG A 957 18.93 23.77 13.72
CA ARG A 957 19.82 22.66 14.10
C ARG A 957 21.00 22.40 13.15
#